data_AF-A0A0S8JQ24-F1
#
_entry.id   AF-A0A0S8JQ24-F1
#
_cell.length_a   1.000
_cell.length_b   1.000
_cell.length_c   1.000
_cell.angle_alpha   90.00
_cell.angle_beta   90.00
_cell.angle_gamma   90.00
#
_symmetry.space_group_name_H-M   'P 1'
#
loop_
_entity.id
_entity.type
_entity.pdbx_description
1 polymer ?
#
loop_
_entity_poly.entity_id
_entity_poly.type
_entity_poly.pdbx_seq_one_letter_code
_entity_poly.pdbx_strand_id
1 'polypeptide(L)'
;VPPRWIGEKANRVDLRFKGQGDYAYSCVLSGFTREFEKLKPPQPDYAVRRYYEPAELIYDGKKIPRGFGVARNYRFFRNEVAQLPAGQYTHVSVSLDHRYRAEQRYLVLTEPIPEGCTVLPNSVRGDFLHYEIGDGEITFYIGERGSTNVYYDLYGHVTGSYKVLPSQLRNAYDPSDLFISPTYDLAVLPAGQESKDEYKLTPDEYYNLGLRVYEKKEYDRANELLETLLANWELDPEPYEKAVETLLAVNIERGDPNRIVNYFEIIYERYPQKVLTFEQIMRVAHAYEELREFERAYQVYRGTAESSFLKEANISGELRKQGEFLAAVDFLHNLCHIYPDLEVVQRSLYSLSQLVYATSNKMGDYAELREKKITREDLLGRTIMLLDEYIANYPENPTVEEAAFSMANAYLDLEASNDVVALCRRFQKRYATSSFLDGYQYVEAYGHFINGRYDQALALCERVSTDKYPTPGGAGPDGLPALDYSDNRDLAIYIMGQIYHAQAKPVEAIVEYERVKDKFADAREAIEYFKEKRLDLAEVAMFRTAEQPHVAVTYRNVKQLDLRAFRVDLMKLYLTRRNLNNIADVDLAGIEPYVAKSVALGEGVDYMDKKTSVPLELKEKGAFLVMAKGDELNRSTMILRGDLGIDVQEDPASGRVRANIYKRASKLYLAKAHVKVIGEGNQDFSSGETDLRGIFVADDIKGRVTVIARYGDEYAFYRGQLPLQGYTPPPPPQPRRPEAAEKPAEQAGKRANLRLQLDEWNVRNQGVNADFMLNQIMSNTVEGQDVYRVKF
;
A
#
# COMPACT_ATOMS: atom_id res chain seq x y z
N VAL A 1 13.31 -62.29 -68.74
CA VAL A 1 13.32 -62.25 -70.22
C VAL A 1 11.88 -62.33 -70.70
N PRO A 2 11.37 -61.39 -71.54
CA PRO A 2 9.99 -61.44 -72.04
C PRO A 2 9.68 -62.77 -72.74
N PRO A 3 8.45 -63.33 -72.63
CA PRO A 3 8.10 -64.64 -73.20
C PRO A 3 8.39 -64.76 -74.70
N ARG A 4 8.22 -63.66 -75.45
CA ARG A 4 8.52 -63.56 -76.89
C ARG A 4 9.99 -63.78 -77.28
N TRP A 5 10.93 -63.74 -76.32
CA TRP A 5 12.37 -63.96 -76.55
C TRP A 5 12.79 -65.39 -76.20
N ILE A 6 11.87 -66.23 -75.73
CA ILE A 6 12.10 -67.65 -75.43
C ILE A 6 11.45 -68.46 -76.55
N GLY A 7 12.26 -68.94 -77.50
CA GLY A 7 11.81 -69.79 -78.60
C GLY A 7 11.83 -71.28 -78.22
N GLU A 8 10.82 -72.03 -78.65
CA GLU A 8 10.75 -73.49 -78.47
C GLU A 8 12.00 -74.14 -79.10
N LYS A 9 12.78 -74.89 -78.30
CA LYS A 9 14.07 -75.54 -78.65
C LYS A 9 15.29 -74.62 -78.91
N ALA A 10 15.16 -73.29 -78.85
CA ALA A 10 16.29 -72.37 -79.10
C ALA A 10 17.19 -72.16 -77.86
N ASN A 11 16.64 -72.29 -76.65
CA ASN A 11 17.38 -72.20 -75.40
C ASN A 11 17.14 -73.51 -74.62
N ARG A 12 18.13 -74.41 -74.61
CA ARG A 12 18.02 -75.75 -74.01
C ARG A 12 19.09 -75.93 -72.93
N VAL A 13 18.67 -76.29 -71.72
CA VAL A 13 19.57 -76.77 -70.66
C VAL A 13 19.35 -78.27 -70.52
N ASP A 14 20.39 -79.06 -70.82
CA ASP A 14 20.37 -80.51 -70.65
C ASP A 14 21.15 -80.90 -69.40
N LEU A 15 20.49 -81.58 -68.46
CA LEU A 15 21.11 -82.13 -67.26
C LEU A 15 21.29 -83.63 -67.44
N ARG A 16 22.54 -84.10 -67.46
CA ARG A 16 22.87 -85.52 -67.58
C ARG A 16 23.45 -86.02 -66.26
N PHE A 17 22.71 -86.91 -65.61
CA PHE A 17 23.06 -87.51 -64.33
C PHE A 17 23.60 -88.93 -64.52
N LYS A 18 24.56 -89.36 -63.68
CA LYS A 18 25.06 -90.75 -63.67
C LYS A 18 25.37 -91.17 -62.22
N GLY A 19 24.48 -91.94 -61.61
CA GLY A 19 24.54 -92.40 -60.21
C GLY A 19 23.15 -92.73 -59.66
N GLN A 20 23.03 -92.99 -58.35
CA GLN A 20 21.75 -93.05 -57.63
C GLN A 20 21.70 -91.94 -56.57
N GLY A 21 20.70 -91.05 -56.67
CA GLY A 21 20.43 -89.91 -55.78
C GLY A 21 19.49 -88.90 -56.44
N ASP A 22 18.79 -88.09 -55.64
CA ASP A 22 17.93 -86.98 -56.11
C ASP A 22 18.73 -85.67 -56.18
N TYR A 23 18.43 -84.82 -57.18
CA TYR A 23 18.99 -83.47 -57.27
C TYR A 23 17.94 -82.45 -57.68
N ALA A 24 18.04 -81.24 -57.11
CA ALA A 24 17.28 -80.06 -57.52
C ALA A 24 18.18 -79.15 -58.36
N TYR A 25 17.61 -78.49 -59.38
CA TYR A 25 18.34 -77.54 -60.22
C TYR A 25 17.53 -76.25 -60.40
N SER A 26 18.23 -75.15 -60.62
CA SER A 26 17.68 -73.86 -61.04
C SER A 26 18.48 -73.37 -62.23
N CYS A 27 17.80 -72.83 -63.24
CA CYS A 27 18.43 -72.30 -64.45
C CYS A 27 17.97 -70.85 -64.64
N VAL A 28 18.93 -69.92 -64.68
CA VAL A 28 18.66 -68.48 -64.85
C VAL A 28 19.14 -68.06 -66.24
N LEU A 29 18.21 -67.60 -67.07
CA LEU A 29 18.52 -66.94 -68.34
C LEU A 29 18.63 -65.43 -68.09
N SER A 30 19.84 -64.89 -68.15
CA SER A 30 20.13 -63.46 -67.97
C SER A 30 20.33 -62.74 -69.31
N GLY A 31 20.07 -61.43 -69.33
CA GLY A 31 20.25 -60.56 -70.49
C GLY A 31 19.96 -59.10 -70.12
N PHE A 32 20.56 -58.17 -70.85
CA PHE A 32 20.44 -56.73 -70.56
C PHE A 32 19.41 -56.07 -71.49
N THR A 33 18.63 -55.12 -70.95
CA THR A 33 17.74 -54.27 -71.74
C THR A 33 18.13 -52.80 -71.55
N ARG A 34 17.99 -51.99 -72.60
CA ARG A 34 18.10 -50.52 -72.52
C ARG A 34 16.74 -49.86 -72.28
N GLU A 35 15.65 -50.62 -72.38
CA GLU A 35 14.27 -50.13 -72.30
C GLU A 35 13.63 -50.48 -70.94
N PHE A 36 14.26 -50.03 -69.84
CA PHE A 36 13.80 -50.34 -68.49
C PHE A 36 12.36 -49.89 -68.23
N GLU A 37 11.93 -48.75 -68.79
CA GLU A 37 10.57 -48.22 -68.62
C GLU A 37 9.46 -49.20 -69.04
N LYS A 38 9.72 -50.11 -70.01
CA LYS A 38 8.74 -51.13 -70.43
C LYS A 38 8.55 -52.25 -69.41
N LEU A 39 9.41 -52.32 -68.39
CA LEU A 39 9.31 -53.28 -67.28
C LEU A 39 8.42 -52.77 -66.14
N LYS A 40 8.09 -51.47 -66.11
CA LYS A 40 7.21 -50.92 -65.07
C LYS A 40 5.75 -51.32 -65.38
N PRO A 41 5.05 -51.98 -64.45
CA PRO A 41 3.62 -52.22 -64.64
C PRO A 41 2.85 -50.89 -64.65
N PRO A 42 1.69 -50.81 -65.33
CA PRO A 42 0.92 -49.56 -65.45
C PRO A 42 0.49 -48.97 -64.08
N GLN A 43 0.27 -49.83 -63.10
CA GLN A 43 -0.03 -49.47 -61.72
C GLN A 43 0.80 -50.37 -60.80
N PRO A 44 2.04 -49.96 -60.46
CA PRO A 44 2.88 -50.75 -59.58
C PRO A 44 2.36 -50.66 -58.13
N ASP A 45 2.37 -51.79 -57.43
CA ASP A 45 2.05 -51.90 -56.00
C ASP A 45 3.03 -51.10 -55.12
N TYR A 46 4.28 -50.99 -55.56
CA TYR A 46 5.35 -50.21 -54.93
C TYR A 46 5.94 -49.19 -55.89
N ALA A 47 6.15 -47.96 -55.43
CA ALA A 47 6.97 -46.98 -56.13
C ALA A 47 8.37 -46.92 -55.52
N VAL A 48 9.39 -47.27 -56.31
CA VAL A 48 10.80 -47.19 -55.93
C VAL A 48 11.37 -45.87 -56.44
N ARG A 49 11.83 -45.01 -55.54
CA ARG A 49 12.41 -43.70 -55.90
C ARG A 49 13.77 -43.56 -55.26
N ARG A 50 14.74 -43.09 -56.04
CA ARG A 50 16.11 -42.84 -55.58
C ARG A 50 16.46 -41.38 -55.77
N TYR A 51 17.11 -40.80 -54.78
CA TYR A 51 17.57 -39.42 -54.79
C TYR A 51 19.03 -39.34 -54.37
N TYR A 52 19.79 -38.52 -55.10
CA TYR A 52 21.17 -38.15 -54.77
C TYR A 52 21.17 -36.71 -54.29
N GLU A 53 21.53 -36.50 -53.03
CA GLU A 53 21.57 -35.19 -52.40
C GLU A 53 23.00 -34.85 -51.98
N PRO A 54 23.42 -33.58 -52.03
CA PRO A 54 24.78 -33.20 -51.67
C PRO A 54 25.05 -33.50 -50.20
N ALA A 55 26.33 -33.59 -49.81
CA ALA A 55 26.72 -33.60 -48.40
C ALA A 55 26.22 -32.34 -47.68
N GLU A 56 26.06 -32.39 -46.37
CA GLU A 56 25.65 -31.21 -45.60
C GLU A 56 26.71 -30.11 -45.68
N LEU A 57 26.27 -28.84 -45.68
CA LEU A 57 27.19 -27.72 -45.60
C LEU A 57 28.01 -27.78 -44.31
N ILE A 58 29.31 -27.52 -44.42
CA ILE A 58 30.21 -27.45 -43.28
C ILE A 58 30.58 -25.99 -43.08
N TYR A 59 30.33 -25.48 -41.87
CA TYR A 59 30.74 -24.16 -41.46
C TYR A 59 31.49 -24.26 -40.12
N ASP A 60 32.71 -23.72 -40.08
CA ASP A 60 33.59 -23.78 -38.91
C ASP A 60 33.80 -25.21 -38.37
N GLY A 61 34.01 -26.17 -39.29
CA GLY A 61 34.20 -27.59 -38.95
C GLY A 61 32.94 -28.31 -38.45
N LYS A 62 31.78 -27.65 -38.43
CA LYS A 62 30.51 -28.25 -37.99
C LYS A 62 29.51 -28.33 -39.15
N LYS A 63 28.82 -29.46 -39.25
CA LYS A 63 27.71 -29.64 -40.20
C LYS A 63 26.56 -28.67 -39.89
N ILE A 64 25.96 -28.12 -40.93
CA ILE A 64 24.74 -27.31 -40.87
C ILE A 64 23.56 -28.23 -41.21
N PRO A 65 22.56 -28.35 -40.32
CA PRO A 65 21.36 -29.13 -40.62
C PRO A 65 20.67 -28.63 -41.88
N ARG A 66 20.27 -29.57 -42.74
CA ARG A 66 19.50 -29.31 -43.97
C ARG A 66 18.08 -29.82 -43.81
N GLY A 67 17.13 -29.06 -44.34
CA GLY A 67 15.72 -29.44 -44.32
C GLY A 67 14.79 -28.25 -44.15
N PHE A 68 13.54 -28.56 -43.82
CA PHE A 68 12.46 -27.60 -43.67
C PHE A 68 11.85 -27.68 -42.26
N GLY A 69 12.61 -28.18 -41.28
CA GLY A 69 12.13 -28.40 -39.91
C GLY A 69 11.75 -27.12 -39.16
N VAL A 70 12.32 -25.96 -39.55
CA VAL A 70 11.97 -24.65 -38.97
C VAL A 70 10.78 -23.96 -39.64
N ALA A 71 10.30 -24.47 -40.78
CA ALA A 71 9.29 -23.82 -41.60
C ALA A 71 7.93 -24.55 -41.55
N ARG A 72 6.85 -23.78 -41.63
CA ARG A 72 5.48 -24.27 -41.80
C ARG A 72 4.96 -23.97 -43.21
N ASN A 73 4.00 -24.77 -43.69
CA ASN A 73 3.33 -24.58 -44.97
C ASN A 73 4.27 -24.35 -46.17
N TYR A 74 5.37 -25.11 -46.26
CA TYR A 74 6.39 -24.92 -47.28
C TYR A 74 6.20 -25.78 -48.53
N ARG A 75 6.77 -25.33 -49.65
CA ARG A 75 6.97 -26.15 -50.85
C ARG A 75 8.29 -26.89 -50.76
N PHE A 76 8.23 -28.20 -50.58
CA PHE A 76 9.41 -29.05 -50.51
C PHE A 76 10.20 -29.04 -51.83
N PHE A 77 11.53 -28.99 -51.71
CA PHE A 77 12.47 -29.20 -52.81
C PHE A 77 13.68 -30.01 -52.34
N ARG A 78 14.43 -30.57 -53.28
CA ARG A 78 15.71 -31.24 -53.04
C ARG A 78 16.78 -30.61 -53.91
N ASN A 79 18.01 -30.54 -53.40
CA ASN A 79 19.18 -30.26 -54.22
C ASN A 79 19.64 -31.60 -54.80
N GLU A 80 19.56 -31.74 -56.13
CA GLU A 80 19.96 -32.96 -56.82
C GLU A 80 21.45 -32.92 -57.19
N VAL A 81 22.13 -34.07 -57.09
CA VAL A 81 23.54 -34.20 -57.46
C VAL A 81 23.68 -34.95 -58.77
N ALA A 82 23.91 -34.22 -59.86
CA ALA A 82 24.29 -34.81 -61.15
C ALA A 82 25.83 -34.86 -61.32
N GLN A 83 26.57 -34.06 -60.54
CA GLN A 83 28.03 -33.98 -60.58
C GLN A 83 28.64 -34.13 -59.18
N LEU A 84 29.44 -35.18 -58.98
CA LEU A 84 30.13 -35.48 -57.72
C LEU A 84 31.64 -35.33 -57.89
N PRO A 85 32.29 -34.32 -57.29
CA PRO A 85 33.75 -34.21 -57.31
C PRO A 85 34.44 -35.42 -56.65
N ALA A 86 35.47 -35.96 -57.30
CA ALA A 86 36.26 -37.05 -56.72
C ALA A 86 36.88 -36.61 -55.38
N GLY A 87 36.74 -37.46 -54.37
CA GLY A 87 37.12 -37.11 -53.00
C GLY A 87 35.97 -36.60 -52.12
N GLN A 88 34.80 -36.32 -52.69
CA GLN A 88 33.58 -35.95 -51.95
C GLN A 88 32.56 -37.10 -51.94
N TYR A 89 31.52 -36.93 -51.13
CA TYR A 89 30.42 -37.89 -51.05
C TYR A 89 29.05 -37.22 -51.26
N THR A 90 28.08 -38.02 -51.69
CA THR A 90 26.65 -37.65 -51.81
C THR A 90 25.82 -38.60 -50.95
N HIS A 91 24.78 -38.06 -50.33
CA HIS A 91 23.78 -38.84 -49.61
C HIS A 91 22.78 -39.43 -50.58
N VAL A 92 22.65 -40.75 -50.57
CA VAL A 92 21.64 -41.45 -51.35
C VAL A 92 20.51 -41.89 -50.44
N SER A 93 19.29 -41.59 -50.87
CA SER A 93 18.07 -42.14 -50.26
C SER A 93 17.28 -42.91 -51.29
N VAL A 94 16.84 -44.12 -50.91
CA VAL A 94 15.92 -44.92 -51.71
C VAL A 94 14.63 -45.11 -50.90
N SER A 95 13.55 -44.51 -51.41
CA SER A 95 12.21 -44.57 -50.83
C SER A 95 11.40 -45.65 -51.54
N LEU A 96 10.80 -46.53 -50.75
CA LEU A 96 9.84 -47.52 -51.18
C LEU A 96 8.47 -47.06 -50.68
N ASP A 97 7.61 -46.62 -51.59
CA ASP A 97 6.25 -46.17 -51.25
C ASP A 97 5.25 -47.27 -51.59
N HIS A 98 4.65 -47.88 -50.55
CA HIS A 98 3.60 -48.89 -50.70
C HIS A 98 2.24 -48.25 -50.94
N ARG A 99 1.53 -48.67 -51.99
CA ARG A 99 0.17 -48.19 -52.26
C ARG A 99 -0.83 -49.00 -51.43
N TYR A 100 -1.74 -48.31 -50.71
CA TYR A 100 -2.70 -48.77 -49.68
C TYR A 100 -3.53 -50.06 -49.91
N ARG A 101 -3.41 -50.75 -51.04
CA ARG A 101 -4.16 -51.97 -51.40
C ARG A 101 -3.27 -53.18 -51.76
N ALA A 102 -1.95 -53.06 -51.67
CA ALA A 102 -1.05 -54.15 -52.02
C ALA A 102 -0.84 -55.12 -50.84
N GLU A 103 -0.66 -56.40 -51.14
CA GLU A 103 -0.33 -57.41 -50.13
C GLU A 103 1.10 -57.20 -49.60
N GLN A 104 1.32 -57.51 -48.33
CA GLN A 104 2.67 -57.51 -47.76
C GLN A 104 3.46 -58.69 -48.36
N ARG A 105 4.67 -58.41 -48.83
CA ARG A 105 5.54 -59.36 -49.51
C ARG A 105 6.91 -59.31 -48.84
N TYR A 106 7.63 -60.42 -48.85
CA TYR A 106 9.03 -60.37 -48.43
C TYR A 106 9.86 -59.75 -49.56
N LEU A 107 10.32 -58.52 -49.35
CA LEU A 107 10.97 -57.74 -50.39
C LEU A 107 12.50 -57.73 -50.26
N VAL A 108 13.18 -57.76 -51.40
CA VAL A 108 14.62 -57.58 -51.53
C VAL A 108 14.87 -56.44 -52.51
N LEU A 109 15.62 -55.43 -52.08
CA LEU A 109 16.01 -54.28 -52.87
C LEU A 109 17.47 -54.43 -53.30
N THR A 110 17.73 -54.54 -54.60
CA THR A 110 19.06 -54.48 -55.19
C THR A 110 19.31 -53.08 -55.72
N GLU A 111 20.29 -52.40 -55.15
CA GLU A 111 20.64 -51.02 -55.43
C GLU A 111 22.00 -50.95 -56.15
N PRO A 112 22.05 -50.57 -57.44
CA PRO A 112 23.30 -50.53 -58.18
C PRO A 112 24.21 -49.39 -57.73
N ILE A 113 25.50 -49.68 -57.56
CA ILE A 113 26.55 -48.71 -57.27
C ILE A 113 27.08 -48.20 -58.62
N PRO A 114 27.10 -46.87 -58.86
CA PRO A 114 27.73 -46.31 -60.06
C PRO A 114 29.21 -46.71 -60.13
N GLU A 115 29.70 -47.17 -61.28
CA GLU A 115 31.07 -47.70 -61.44
C GLU A 115 32.19 -46.71 -61.02
N GLY A 116 31.91 -45.40 -61.07
CA GLY A 116 32.83 -44.35 -60.61
C GLY A 116 32.81 -44.09 -59.10
N CYS A 117 31.93 -44.75 -58.37
CA CYS A 117 31.67 -44.50 -56.96
C CYS A 117 31.91 -45.76 -56.12
N THR A 118 32.10 -45.56 -54.83
CA THR A 118 32.09 -46.64 -53.83
C THR A 118 31.18 -46.25 -52.67
N VAL A 119 30.63 -47.25 -51.97
CA VAL A 119 29.75 -47.03 -50.81
C VAL A 119 30.61 -46.89 -49.57
N LEU A 120 30.29 -45.93 -48.70
CA LEU A 120 30.88 -45.86 -47.37
C LEU A 120 30.15 -46.85 -46.44
N PRO A 121 30.73 -48.00 -46.03
CA PRO A 121 29.96 -49.07 -45.40
C PRO A 121 29.28 -48.64 -44.10
N ASN A 122 29.94 -47.79 -43.31
CA ASN A 122 29.41 -47.28 -42.04
C ASN A 122 28.29 -46.23 -42.19
N SER A 123 27.98 -45.80 -43.42
CA SER A 123 26.89 -44.86 -43.69
C SER A 123 25.54 -45.56 -43.95
N VAL A 124 25.57 -46.87 -44.24
CA VAL A 124 24.39 -47.64 -44.64
C VAL A 124 23.44 -47.77 -43.44
N ARG A 125 22.23 -47.23 -43.58
CA ARG A 125 21.22 -47.19 -42.52
C ARG A 125 19.81 -47.15 -43.10
N GLY A 126 18.81 -47.44 -42.28
CA GLY A 126 17.40 -47.39 -42.68
C GLY A 126 16.68 -48.67 -42.29
N ASP A 127 15.56 -48.89 -42.94
CA ASP A 127 14.55 -49.83 -42.50
C ASP A 127 14.62 -51.15 -43.27
N PHE A 128 15.66 -51.94 -42.97
CA PHE A 128 15.93 -53.27 -43.52
C PHE A 128 16.33 -54.27 -42.42
N LEU A 129 16.23 -55.57 -42.70
CA LEU A 129 16.64 -56.67 -41.81
C LEU A 129 18.15 -56.93 -41.88
N HIS A 130 18.69 -56.89 -43.10
CA HIS A 130 20.10 -57.15 -43.40
C HIS A 130 20.50 -56.47 -44.71
N TYR A 131 21.79 -56.22 -44.91
CA TYR A 131 22.33 -55.75 -46.18
C TYR A 131 23.67 -56.42 -46.51
N GLU A 132 23.93 -56.59 -47.79
CA GLU A 132 25.19 -57.10 -48.33
C GLU A 132 25.71 -56.13 -49.40
N ILE A 133 26.98 -55.73 -49.31
CA ILE A 133 27.66 -54.95 -50.35
C ILE A 133 28.41 -55.93 -51.24
N GLY A 134 27.99 -56.06 -52.49
CA GLY A 134 28.61 -56.90 -53.51
C GLY A 134 29.39 -56.10 -54.56
N ASP A 135 29.80 -56.79 -55.62
CA ASP A 135 30.52 -56.17 -56.74
C ASP A 135 29.56 -55.29 -57.57
N GLY A 136 29.57 -53.99 -57.28
CA GLY A 136 28.81 -52.99 -58.04
C GLY A 136 27.33 -52.84 -57.63
N GLU A 137 26.89 -53.44 -56.53
CA GLU A 137 25.54 -53.27 -56.00
C GLU A 137 25.47 -53.49 -54.47
N ILE A 138 24.43 -52.94 -53.83
CA ILE A 138 24.05 -53.23 -52.45
C ILE A 138 22.73 -54.00 -52.48
N THR A 139 22.65 -55.14 -51.81
CA THR A 139 21.40 -55.87 -51.63
C THR A 139 20.86 -55.64 -50.23
N PHE A 140 19.64 -55.12 -50.12
CA PHE A 140 18.92 -54.90 -48.87
C PHE A 140 17.77 -55.90 -48.73
N TYR A 141 17.76 -56.65 -47.63
CA TYR A 141 16.66 -57.54 -47.27
C TYR A 141 15.64 -56.75 -46.45
N ILE A 142 14.57 -56.28 -47.09
CA ILE A 142 13.56 -55.39 -46.48
C ILE A 142 12.59 -56.18 -45.58
N GLY A 143 12.24 -57.40 -45.99
CA GLY A 143 11.23 -58.23 -45.33
C GLY A 143 9.80 -57.82 -45.68
N GLU A 144 8.83 -58.18 -44.82
CA GLU A 144 7.39 -57.91 -45.00
C GLU A 144 7.01 -56.49 -44.54
N ARG A 145 7.64 -55.47 -45.14
CA ARG A 145 7.38 -54.05 -44.81
C ARG A 145 6.54 -53.38 -45.89
N GLY A 146 5.74 -52.41 -45.47
CA GLY A 146 5.00 -51.50 -46.36
C GLY A 146 5.93 -50.44 -46.94
N SER A 147 5.71 -49.17 -46.58
CA SER A 147 6.61 -48.08 -46.99
C SER A 147 7.87 -48.01 -46.12
N THR A 148 9.03 -47.78 -46.73
CA THR A 148 10.33 -47.76 -46.03
C THR A 148 11.36 -46.90 -46.77
N ASN A 149 12.42 -46.47 -46.08
CA ASN A 149 13.54 -45.76 -46.66
C ASN A 149 14.86 -46.44 -46.29
N VAL A 150 15.78 -46.49 -47.25
CA VAL A 150 17.19 -46.85 -47.01
C VAL A 150 18.09 -45.70 -47.42
N TYR A 151 19.20 -45.54 -46.69
CA TYR A 151 20.14 -44.45 -46.83
C TYR A 151 21.56 -44.99 -46.85
N TYR A 152 22.41 -44.40 -47.68
CA TYR A 152 23.84 -44.68 -47.72
C TYR A 152 24.57 -43.52 -48.41
N ASP A 153 25.87 -43.41 -48.19
CA ASP A 153 26.72 -42.39 -48.78
C ASP A 153 27.56 -43.00 -49.90
N LEU A 154 27.55 -42.33 -51.06
CA LEU A 154 28.42 -42.66 -52.18
C LEU A 154 29.60 -41.71 -52.24
N TYR A 155 30.80 -42.27 -52.29
CA TYR A 155 32.05 -41.55 -52.45
C TYR A 155 32.52 -41.62 -53.90
N GLY A 156 32.81 -40.46 -54.50
CA GLY A 156 33.32 -40.36 -55.87
C GLY A 156 34.80 -40.75 -55.93
N HIS A 157 35.14 -41.77 -56.74
CA HIS A 157 36.49 -42.32 -56.83
C HIS A 157 37.10 -42.19 -58.24
N VAL A 158 36.42 -42.71 -59.26
CA VAL A 158 36.91 -42.72 -60.65
C VAL A 158 36.15 -41.67 -61.46
N THR A 159 36.89 -40.77 -62.10
CA THR A 159 36.30 -39.69 -62.91
C THR A 159 35.68 -40.21 -64.19
N GLY A 160 34.49 -39.73 -64.54
CA GLY A 160 33.79 -40.15 -65.76
C GLY A 160 32.32 -39.80 -65.71
N SER A 161 31.59 -40.13 -66.79
CA SER A 161 30.13 -40.02 -66.84
C SER A 161 29.52 -41.40 -66.79
N TYR A 162 28.72 -41.66 -65.76
CA TYR A 162 28.17 -42.98 -65.47
C TYR A 162 26.65 -42.96 -65.58
N LYS A 163 26.12 -43.98 -66.24
CA LYS A 163 24.68 -44.25 -66.25
C LYS A 163 24.37 -45.22 -65.12
N VAL A 164 23.67 -44.73 -64.10
CA VAL A 164 23.24 -45.55 -62.96
C VAL A 164 21.98 -46.32 -63.34
N LEU A 165 22.08 -47.64 -63.21
CA LEU A 165 20.96 -48.54 -63.48
C LEU A 165 19.80 -48.32 -62.49
N PRO A 166 18.58 -48.76 -62.84
CA PRO A 166 17.47 -48.75 -61.89
C PRO A 166 17.75 -49.57 -60.63
N SER A 167 17.34 -49.04 -59.49
CA SER A 167 17.09 -49.80 -58.27
C SER A 167 16.04 -50.87 -58.57
N GLN A 168 16.24 -52.10 -58.11
CA GLN A 168 15.34 -53.24 -58.36
C GLN A 168 14.76 -53.76 -57.04
N LEU A 169 13.46 -53.59 -56.84
CA LEU A 169 12.74 -54.17 -55.70
C LEU A 169 12.00 -55.42 -56.17
N ARG A 170 12.25 -56.56 -55.54
CA ARG A 170 11.71 -57.86 -55.94
C ARG A 170 11.04 -58.56 -54.77
N ASN A 171 9.99 -59.30 -55.05
CA ASN A 171 9.47 -60.30 -54.12
C ASN A 171 10.45 -61.50 -54.08
N ALA A 172 10.87 -61.89 -52.87
CA ALA A 172 11.77 -63.02 -52.68
C ALA A 172 11.17 -64.36 -53.11
N TYR A 173 9.84 -64.49 -53.07
CA TYR A 173 9.12 -65.72 -53.41
C TYR A 173 8.57 -65.73 -54.84
N ASP A 174 8.42 -64.57 -55.47
CA ASP A 174 7.99 -64.43 -56.87
C ASP A 174 8.93 -63.49 -57.65
N PRO A 175 9.94 -64.04 -58.35
CA PRO A 175 10.91 -63.24 -59.10
C PRO A 175 10.32 -62.43 -60.27
N SER A 176 9.07 -62.71 -60.67
CA SER A 176 8.35 -61.98 -61.72
C SER A 176 7.71 -60.68 -61.21
N ASP A 177 7.56 -60.57 -59.89
CA ASP A 177 7.05 -59.41 -59.18
C ASP A 177 8.20 -58.44 -58.87
N LEU A 178 8.48 -57.55 -59.84
CA LEU A 178 9.61 -56.63 -59.89
C LEU A 178 9.13 -55.18 -60.04
N PHE A 179 9.66 -54.30 -59.21
CA PHE A 179 9.48 -52.85 -59.27
C PHE A 179 10.84 -52.18 -59.47
N ILE A 180 10.90 -51.16 -60.31
CA ILE A 180 12.16 -50.50 -60.64
C ILE A 180 12.07 -48.98 -60.54
N SER A 181 13.16 -48.34 -60.13
CA SER A 181 13.30 -46.88 -60.19
C SER A 181 13.67 -46.40 -61.61
N PRO A 182 13.65 -45.09 -61.89
CA PRO A 182 14.26 -44.55 -63.10
C PRO A 182 15.79 -44.73 -63.12
N THR A 183 16.39 -44.73 -64.31
CA THR A 183 17.86 -44.55 -64.44
C THR A 183 18.27 -43.16 -63.99
N TYR A 184 19.52 -43.00 -63.54
CA TYR A 184 20.10 -41.71 -63.18
C TYR A 184 21.42 -41.51 -63.91
N ASP A 185 21.78 -40.28 -64.26
CA ASP A 185 23.08 -39.96 -64.84
C ASP A 185 23.92 -39.21 -63.80
N LEU A 186 25.11 -39.73 -63.49
CA LEU A 186 26.03 -39.16 -62.50
C LEU A 186 27.42 -38.99 -63.11
N ALA A 187 27.93 -37.76 -63.10
CA ALA A 187 29.29 -37.47 -63.51
C ALA A 187 30.21 -37.34 -62.29
N VAL A 188 31.27 -38.14 -62.22
CA VAL A 188 32.32 -37.97 -61.23
C VAL A 188 33.38 -37.04 -61.80
N LEU A 189 33.52 -35.86 -61.20
CA LEU A 189 34.45 -34.82 -61.66
C LEU A 189 35.86 -35.04 -61.09
N PRO A 190 36.92 -34.52 -61.74
CA PRO A 190 38.25 -34.38 -61.14
C PRO A 190 38.23 -33.76 -59.74
N ALA A 191 39.15 -34.21 -58.88
CA ALA A 191 39.30 -33.67 -57.53
C ALA A 191 39.59 -32.16 -57.57
N GLY A 192 38.88 -31.38 -56.75
CA GLY A 192 38.99 -29.92 -56.69
C GLY A 192 38.20 -29.16 -57.76
N GLN A 193 37.55 -29.84 -58.71
CA GLN A 193 36.62 -29.19 -59.63
C GLN A 193 35.26 -28.97 -58.95
N GLU A 194 34.74 -27.74 -59.02
CA GLU A 194 33.42 -27.41 -58.47
C GLU A 194 32.29 -27.96 -59.35
N SER A 195 31.24 -28.47 -58.70
CA SER A 195 30.01 -28.89 -59.36
C SER A 195 29.26 -27.68 -59.92
N LYS A 196 28.65 -27.85 -61.09
CA LYS A 196 27.75 -26.86 -61.69
C LYS A 196 26.29 -27.06 -61.28
N ASP A 197 26.00 -28.02 -60.42
CA ASP A 197 24.65 -28.26 -59.91
C ASP A 197 24.16 -27.04 -59.12
N GLU A 198 22.93 -26.61 -59.37
CA GLU A 198 22.34 -25.48 -58.66
C GLU A 198 22.08 -25.87 -57.20
N TYR A 199 22.67 -25.13 -56.25
CA TYR A 199 22.44 -25.35 -54.82
C TYR A 199 21.53 -24.28 -54.23
N LYS A 200 20.39 -24.69 -53.68
CA LYS A 200 19.45 -23.83 -52.95
C LYS A 200 19.51 -24.15 -51.47
N LEU A 201 19.84 -23.15 -50.65
CA LEU A 201 19.78 -23.27 -49.21
C LEU A 201 18.34 -23.56 -48.77
N THR A 202 18.19 -24.55 -47.91
CA THR A 202 16.93 -24.90 -47.25
C THR A 202 16.68 -23.97 -46.04
N PRO A 203 15.43 -23.87 -45.54
CA PRO A 203 15.12 -23.06 -44.36
C PRO A 203 15.99 -23.39 -43.14
N ASP A 204 16.23 -24.68 -42.89
CA ASP A 204 17.07 -25.10 -41.76
C ASP A 204 18.51 -24.61 -41.94
N GLU A 205 19.02 -24.56 -43.17
CA GLU A 205 20.36 -24.05 -43.45
C GLU A 205 20.44 -22.55 -43.26
N TYR A 206 19.49 -21.78 -43.80
CA TYR A 206 19.45 -20.33 -43.58
C TYR A 206 19.38 -19.99 -42.08
N TYR A 207 18.53 -20.68 -41.33
CA TYR A 207 18.37 -20.47 -39.89
C TYR A 207 19.65 -20.81 -39.13
N ASN A 208 20.13 -22.04 -39.23
CA ASN A 208 21.27 -22.51 -38.44
C ASN A 208 22.59 -21.84 -38.86
N LEU A 209 22.78 -21.56 -40.15
CA LEU A 209 23.94 -20.83 -40.62
C LEU A 209 23.88 -19.36 -40.17
N GLY A 210 22.71 -18.72 -40.28
CA GLY A 210 22.50 -17.34 -39.81
C GLY A 210 22.85 -17.16 -38.33
N LEU A 211 22.38 -18.07 -37.46
CA LEU A 211 22.70 -18.04 -36.03
C LEU A 211 24.21 -18.26 -35.76
N ARG A 212 24.87 -19.20 -36.45
CA ARG A 212 26.30 -19.45 -36.24
C ARG A 212 27.19 -18.31 -36.74
N VAL A 213 26.82 -17.71 -37.86
CA VAL A 213 27.51 -16.54 -38.41
C VAL A 213 27.36 -15.34 -37.47
N TYR A 214 26.19 -15.19 -36.84
CA TYR A 214 25.99 -14.20 -35.76
C TYR A 214 26.92 -14.45 -34.57
N GLU A 215 27.07 -15.69 -34.09
CA GLU A 215 28.02 -16.04 -33.01
C GLU A 215 29.48 -15.68 -33.35
N LYS A 216 29.83 -15.68 -34.65
CA LYS A 216 31.14 -15.26 -35.17
C LYS A 216 31.26 -13.75 -35.41
N LYS A 217 30.23 -12.97 -35.08
CA LYS A 217 30.14 -11.51 -35.29
C LYS A 217 30.18 -11.10 -36.77
N GLU A 218 29.82 -12.00 -37.67
CA GLU A 218 29.66 -11.71 -39.10
C GLU A 218 28.27 -11.11 -39.35
N TYR A 219 28.02 -9.91 -38.80
CA TYR A 219 26.68 -9.35 -38.68
C TYR A 219 25.95 -9.12 -40.02
N ASP A 220 26.64 -8.63 -41.06
CA ASP A 220 26.02 -8.42 -42.37
C ASP A 220 25.49 -9.72 -42.99
N ARG A 221 26.29 -10.79 -42.89
CA ARG A 221 25.94 -12.09 -43.43
C ARG A 221 24.83 -12.76 -42.61
N ALA A 222 24.87 -12.61 -41.29
CA ALA A 222 23.79 -13.08 -40.42
C ALA A 222 22.46 -12.39 -40.75
N ASN A 223 22.50 -11.08 -40.99
CA ASN A 223 21.33 -10.31 -41.40
C ASN A 223 20.76 -10.83 -42.73
N GLU A 224 21.60 -10.95 -43.77
CA GLU A 224 21.18 -11.42 -45.08
C GLU A 224 20.53 -12.82 -45.01
N LEU A 225 21.15 -13.76 -44.30
CA LEU A 225 20.65 -15.12 -44.19
C LEU A 225 19.29 -15.18 -43.46
N LEU A 226 19.16 -14.48 -42.34
CA LEU A 226 17.93 -14.51 -41.54
C LEU A 226 16.81 -13.66 -42.17
N GLU A 227 17.10 -12.54 -42.83
CA GLU A 227 16.11 -11.79 -43.61
C GLU A 227 15.60 -12.62 -44.79
N THR A 228 16.49 -13.28 -45.51
CA THR A 228 16.12 -14.17 -46.62
C THR A 228 15.27 -15.33 -46.14
N LEU A 229 15.54 -15.86 -44.95
CA LEU A 229 14.70 -16.87 -44.29
C LEU A 229 13.28 -16.35 -44.06
N LEU A 230 13.14 -15.21 -43.39
CA LEU A 230 11.83 -14.64 -43.04
C LEU A 230 11.03 -14.17 -44.26
N ALA A 231 11.71 -13.77 -45.34
CA ALA A 231 11.06 -13.32 -46.57
C ALA A 231 10.48 -14.47 -47.40
N ASN A 232 11.12 -15.64 -47.39
CA ASN A 232 10.77 -16.74 -48.28
C ASN A 232 10.00 -17.88 -47.59
N TRP A 233 10.05 -17.97 -46.26
CA TRP A 233 9.39 -19.03 -45.51
C TRP A 233 8.61 -18.52 -44.31
N GLU A 234 7.44 -19.10 -44.13
CA GLU A 234 6.68 -18.95 -42.89
C GLU A 234 7.29 -19.89 -41.84
N LEU A 235 7.76 -19.36 -40.71
CA LEU A 235 8.45 -20.14 -39.68
C LEU A 235 7.51 -20.62 -38.58
N ASP A 236 7.90 -21.71 -37.92
CA ASP A 236 7.31 -22.09 -36.65
C ASP A 236 7.58 -21.04 -35.56
N PRO A 237 6.74 -20.93 -34.51
CA PRO A 237 6.80 -19.81 -33.56
C PRO A 237 8.17 -19.64 -32.87
N GLU A 238 8.81 -20.74 -32.44
CA GLU A 238 10.09 -20.70 -31.73
C GLU A 238 11.27 -20.29 -32.65
N PRO A 239 11.47 -20.90 -33.85
CA PRO A 239 12.46 -20.42 -34.80
C PRO A 239 12.23 -18.97 -35.26
N TYR A 240 10.96 -18.55 -35.44
CA TYR A 240 10.63 -17.17 -35.81
C TYR A 240 11.08 -16.18 -34.73
N GLU A 241 10.70 -16.46 -33.47
CA GLU A 241 11.09 -15.65 -32.32
C GLU A 241 12.61 -15.49 -32.26
N LYS A 242 13.34 -16.60 -32.33
CA LYS A 242 14.81 -16.58 -32.22
C LYS A 242 15.48 -15.85 -33.38
N ALA A 243 14.94 -15.99 -34.60
CA ALA A 243 15.45 -15.28 -35.77
C ALA A 243 15.27 -13.77 -35.63
N VAL A 244 14.08 -13.31 -35.20
CA VAL A 244 13.78 -11.89 -34.99
C VAL A 244 14.63 -11.29 -33.86
N GLU A 245 14.78 -11.99 -32.73
CA GLU A 245 15.69 -11.57 -31.64
C GLU A 245 17.12 -11.36 -32.13
N THR A 246 17.62 -12.32 -32.91
CA THR A 246 18.97 -12.28 -33.47
C THR A 246 19.10 -11.14 -34.48
N LEU A 247 18.08 -10.92 -35.30
CA LEU A 247 18.03 -9.82 -36.26
C LEU A 247 18.00 -8.45 -35.57
N LEU A 248 17.29 -8.28 -34.45
CA LEU A 248 17.39 -7.05 -33.65
C LEU A 248 18.82 -6.84 -33.14
N ALA A 249 19.42 -7.86 -32.53
CA ALA A 249 20.78 -7.76 -32.00
C ALA A 249 21.83 -7.47 -33.09
N VAL A 250 21.73 -8.15 -34.24
CA VAL A 250 22.56 -7.92 -35.43
C VAL A 250 22.45 -6.48 -35.90
N ASN A 251 21.23 -5.95 -36.02
CA ASN A 251 21.04 -4.60 -36.57
C ASN A 251 21.39 -3.49 -35.59
N ILE A 252 21.36 -3.76 -34.27
CA ILE A 252 21.95 -2.88 -33.25
C ILE A 252 23.46 -2.74 -33.47
N GLU A 253 24.18 -3.85 -33.69
CA GLU A 253 25.63 -3.83 -33.95
C GLU A 253 25.98 -3.17 -35.29
N ARG A 254 25.12 -3.35 -36.30
CA ARG A 254 25.27 -2.71 -37.63
C ARG A 254 24.92 -1.23 -37.64
N GLY A 255 24.17 -0.75 -36.65
CA GLY A 255 23.66 0.63 -36.61
C GLY A 255 22.67 0.94 -37.72
N ASP A 256 21.78 0.01 -38.06
CA ASP A 256 20.73 0.24 -39.07
C ASP A 256 19.41 0.65 -38.39
N PRO A 257 19.05 1.95 -38.37
CA PRO A 257 17.90 2.42 -37.60
C PRO A 257 16.56 1.88 -38.10
N ASN A 258 16.40 1.67 -39.42
CA ASN A 258 15.15 1.14 -39.98
C ASN A 258 14.91 -0.30 -39.51
N ARG A 259 15.97 -1.13 -39.56
CA ARG A 259 15.89 -2.53 -39.15
C ARG A 259 15.77 -2.68 -37.65
N ILE A 260 16.47 -1.86 -36.87
CA ILE A 260 16.35 -1.83 -35.40
C ILE A 260 14.88 -1.60 -35.00
N VAL A 261 14.26 -0.54 -35.53
CA VAL A 261 12.86 -0.21 -35.21
C VAL A 261 11.92 -1.32 -35.66
N ASN A 262 12.07 -1.83 -36.89
CA ASN A 262 11.21 -2.89 -37.41
C ASN A 262 11.24 -4.16 -36.52
N TYR A 263 12.43 -4.66 -36.19
CA TYR A 263 12.52 -5.88 -35.36
C TYR A 263 12.18 -5.63 -33.90
N PHE A 264 12.44 -4.44 -33.37
CA PHE A 264 11.98 -4.04 -32.06
C PHE A 264 10.45 -4.05 -31.97
N GLU A 265 9.75 -3.45 -32.94
CA GLU A 265 8.28 -3.44 -32.96
C GLU A 265 7.70 -4.85 -33.05
N ILE A 266 8.30 -5.74 -33.84
CA ILE A 266 7.88 -7.15 -33.89
C ILE A 266 8.04 -7.83 -32.53
N ILE A 267 9.18 -7.62 -31.85
CA ILE A 267 9.42 -8.19 -30.51
C ILE A 267 8.45 -7.61 -29.49
N TYR A 268 8.27 -6.30 -29.52
CA TYR A 268 7.38 -5.59 -28.61
C TYR A 268 5.92 -6.04 -28.76
N GLU A 269 5.42 -6.18 -29.99
CA GLU A 269 4.03 -6.56 -30.25
C GLU A 269 3.75 -8.05 -30.00
N ARG A 270 4.65 -8.94 -30.42
CA ARG A 270 4.41 -10.39 -30.38
C ARG A 270 4.97 -11.08 -29.15
N TYR A 271 6.01 -10.51 -28.54
CA TYR A 271 6.76 -11.11 -27.45
C TYR A 271 6.98 -10.12 -26.29
N PRO A 272 5.91 -9.52 -25.72
CA PRO A 272 6.00 -8.46 -24.70
C PRO A 272 6.69 -8.89 -23.39
N GLN A 273 6.83 -10.20 -23.18
CA GLN A 273 7.57 -10.78 -22.06
C GLN A 273 9.09 -10.65 -22.21
N LYS A 274 9.61 -10.37 -23.42
CA LYS A 274 11.05 -10.28 -23.66
C LYS A 274 11.62 -9.01 -23.08
N VAL A 275 12.83 -9.15 -22.54
CA VAL A 275 13.51 -8.06 -21.88
C VAL A 275 14.75 -7.71 -22.67
N LEU A 276 14.81 -6.45 -23.06
CA LEU A 276 16.00 -5.87 -23.65
C LEU A 276 16.87 -5.29 -22.54
N THR A 277 18.18 -5.27 -22.76
CA THR A 277 19.12 -4.58 -21.87
C THR A 277 18.99 -3.06 -22.02
N PHE A 278 19.43 -2.31 -21.01
CA PHE A 278 19.49 -0.83 -21.06
C PHE A 278 20.13 -0.34 -22.36
N GLU A 279 21.30 -0.90 -22.69
CA GLU A 279 22.06 -0.52 -23.87
C GLU A 279 21.27 -0.74 -25.15
N GLN A 280 20.59 -1.88 -25.29
CA GLN A 280 19.76 -2.18 -26.46
C GLN A 280 18.60 -1.20 -26.60
N ILE A 281 17.94 -0.81 -25.51
CA ILE A 281 16.83 0.14 -25.57
C ILE A 281 17.27 1.55 -25.88
N MET A 282 18.42 1.97 -25.37
CA MET A 282 19.01 3.25 -25.77
C MET A 282 19.34 3.26 -27.26
N ARG A 283 19.78 2.13 -27.82
CA ARG A 283 19.98 1.98 -29.28
C ARG A 283 18.66 2.05 -30.06
N VAL A 284 17.58 1.47 -29.54
CA VAL A 284 16.24 1.56 -30.14
C VAL A 284 15.71 3.00 -30.09
N ALA A 285 15.82 3.67 -28.96
CA ALA A 285 15.40 5.07 -28.81
C ALA A 285 16.16 5.97 -29.80
N HIS A 286 17.47 5.79 -29.90
CA HIS A 286 18.30 6.52 -30.84
C HIS A 286 17.94 6.21 -32.31
N ALA A 287 17.60 4.97 -32.64
CA ALA A 287 17.11 4.61 -33.96
C ALA A 287 15.83 5.36 -34.32
N TYR A 288 14.86 5.48 -33.40
CA TYR A 288 13.68 6.32 -33.60
C TYR A 288 14.03 7.80 -33.83
N GLU A 289 15.03 8.35 -33.13
CA GLU A 289 15.51 9.73 -33.35
C GLU A 289 16.12 9.92 -34.74
N GLU A 290 16.96 8.99 -35.19
CA GLU A 290 17.57 9.04 -36.53
C GLU A 290 16.51 8.99 -37.64
N LEU A 291 15.43 8.25 -37.42
CA LEU A 291 14.26 8.21 -38.31
C LEU A 291 13.33 9.43 -38.16
N ARG A 292 13.63 10.35 -37.24
CA ARG A 292 12.81 11.54 -36.90
C ARG A 292 11.44 11.21 -36.32
N GLU A 293 11.29 10.03 -35.72
CA GLU A 293 10.10 9.61 -34.97
C GLU A 293 10.22 10.06 -33.49
N PHE A 294 10.30 11.37 -33.28
CA PHE A 294 10.64 11.96 -31.97
C PHE A 294 9.65 11.61 -30.85
N GLU A 295 8.36 11.45 -31.16
CA GLU A 295 7.35 11.07 -30.16
C GLU A 295 7.58 9.66 -29.61
N ARG A 296 7.89 8.71 -30.50
CA ARG A 296 8.21 7.33 -30.14
C ARG A 296 9.55 7.26 -29.40
N ALA A 297 10.57 7.97 -29.87
CA ALA A 297 11.84 8.10 -29.15
C ALA A 297 11.62 8.63 -27.73
N TYR A 298 10.82 9.69 -27.57
CA TYR A 298 10.46 10.25 -26.26
C TYR A 298 9.75 9.22 -25.37
N GLN A 299 8.80 8.45 -25.91
CA GLN A 299 8.11 7.40 -25.16
C GLN A 299 9.09 6.31 -24.67
N VAL A 300 10.05 5.89 -25.50
CA VAL A 300 11.10 4.94 -25.11
C VAL A 300 11.97 5.52 -24.00
N TYR A 301 12.47 6.76 -24.14
CA TYR A 301 13.29 7.40 -23.10
C TYR A 301 12.52 7.57 -21.79
N ARG A 302 11.27 8.04 -21.86
CA ARG A 302 10.40 8.22 -20.69
C ARG A 302 10.17 6.89 -19.97
N GLY A 303 9.78 5.84 -20.70
CA GLY A 303 9.55 4.51 -20.13
C GLY A 303 10.82 3.87 -19.56
N THR A 304 11.97 4.14 -20.16
CA THR A 304 13.28 3.68 -19.66
C THR A 304 13.65 4.37 -18.35
N ALA A 305 13.47 5.69 -18.27
CA ALA A 305 13.72 6.46 -17.05
C ALA A 305 12.76 6.06 -15.92
N GLU A 306 11.47 5.90 -16.21
CA GLU A 306 10.47 5.42 -15.24
C GLU A 306 10.80 4.03 -14.69
N SER A 307 11.14 3.08 -15.58
CA SER A 307 11.47 1.72 -15.16
C SER A 307 12.76 1.68 -14.34
N SER A 308 13.76 2.49 -14.70
CA SER A 308 15.02 2.59 -13.95
C SER A 308 14.81 3.21 -12.57
N PHE A 309 14.00 4.27 -12.48
CA PHE A 309 13.62 4.88 -11.20
C PHE A 309 12.97 3.87 -10.26
N LEU A 310 11.95 3.14 -10.74
CA LEU A 310 11.23 2.14 -9.94
C LEU A 310 12.16 1.01 -9.47
N LYS A 311 13.09 0.58 -10.32
CA LYS A 311 14.08 -0.44 -9.96
C LYS A 311 15.00 0.03 -8.84
N GLU A 312 15.51 1.24 -8.92
CA GLU A 312 16.39 1.81 -7.90
C GLU A 312 15.62 2.14 -6.61
N ALA A 313 14.38 2.63 -6.71
CA ALA A 313 13.53 2.94 -5.57
C ALA A 313 13.28 1.72 -4.65
N ASN A 314 13.31 0.50 -5.18
CA ASN A 314 13.24 -0.73 -4.39
C ASN A 314 14.36 -0.86 -3.35
N ILE A 315 15.53 -0.25 -3.56
CA ILE A 315 16.62 -0.23 -2.58
C ILE A 315 16.15 0.42 -1.28
N SER A 316 15.33 1.47 -1.37
CA SER A 316 14.68 2.09 -0.21
C SER A 316 13.79 1.10 0.55
N GLY A 317 13.11 0.19 -0.16
CA GLY A 317 12.31 -0.86 0.44
C GLY A 317 13.13 -1.88 1.22
N GLU A 318 14.27 -2.31 0.66
CA GLU A 318 15.19 -3.23 1.31
C GLU A 318 15.85 -2.61 2.56
N LEU A 319 16.28 -1.35 2.49
CA LEU A 319 16.79 -0.61 3.66
C LEU A 319 15.75 -0.58 4.79
N ARG A 320 14.49 -0.28 4.46
CA ARG A 320 13.39 -0.28 5.43
C ARG A 320 13.15 -1.65 6.05
N LYS A 321 13.19 -2.74 5.27
CA LYS A 321 13.05 -4.12 5.79
C LYS A 321 14.15 -4.49 6.77
N GLN A 322 15.34 -3.90 6.62
CA GLN A 322 16.47 -4.07 7.53
C GLN A 322 16.38 -3.18 8.79
N GLY A 323 15.33 -2.34 8.89
CA GLY A 323 15.14 -1.42 10.00
C GLY A 323 15.81 -0.06 9.82
N GLU A 324 16.39 0.24 8.65
CA GLU A 324 17.02 1.51 8.32
C GLU A 324 16.03 2.47 7.63
N PHE A 325 15.01 2.91 8.36
CA PHE A 325 13.97 3.80 7.84
C PHE A 325 14.52 5.17 7.42
N LEU A 326 15.41 5.78 8.21
CA LEU A 326 15.94 7.10 7.87
C LEU A 326 16.78 7.06 6.58
N ALA A 327 17.63 6.04 6.44
CA ALA A 327 18.44 5.83 5.25
C ALA A 327 17.57 5.55 4.01
N ALA A 328 16.48 4.80 4.18
CA ALA A 328 15.48 4.59 3.13
C ALA A 328 14.88 5.91 2.63
N VAL A 329 14.42 6.77 3.55
CA VAL A 329 13.86 8.09 3.20
C VAL A 329 14.91 8.99 2.55
N ASP A 330 16.13 9.04 3.07
CA ASP A 330 17.25 9.80 2.48
C ASP A 330 17.57 9.33 1.06
N PHE A 331 17.66 8.02 0.86
CA PHE A 331 17.95 7.42 -0.44
C PHE A 331 16.87 7.77 -1.47
N LEU A 332 15.60 7.55 -1.14
CA LEU A 332 14.51 7.80 -2.09
C LEU A 332 14.32 9.30 -2.37
N HIS A 333 14.51 10.16 -1.38
CA HIS A 333 14.49 11.61 -1.58
C HIS A 333 15.59 12.06 -2.56
N ASN A 334 16.83 11.59 -2.35
CA ASN A 334 17.93 11.87 -3.29
C ASN A 334 17.67 11.29 -4.68
N LEU A 335 17.08 10.11 -4.77
CA LEU A 335 16.72 9.48 -6.05
C LEU A 335 15.74 10.35 -6.84
N CYS A 336 14.77 10.98 -6.16
CA CYS A 336 13.83 11.92 -6.79
C CYS A 336 14.52 13.17 -7.38
N HIS A 337 15.71 13.54 -6.89
CA HIS A 337 16.51 14.66 -7.43
C HIS A 337 17.41 14.27 -8.60
N ILE A 338 17.66 12.97 -8.79
CA ILE A 338 18.52 12.45 -9.86
C ILE A 338 17.70 12.21 -11.13
N TYR A 339 16.48 11.71 -10.98
CA TYR A 339 15.61 11.37 -12.10
C TYR A 339 14.84 12.60 -12.62
N PRO A 340 14.44 12.60 -13.91
CA PRO A 340 13.60 13.67 -14.45
C PRO A 340 12.25 13.74 -13.73
N ASP A 341 11.56 14.88 -13.87
CA ASP A 341 10.24 15.18 -13.28
C ASP A 341 9.08 14.37 -13.88
N LEU A 342 9.22 13.04 -13.94
CA LEU A 342 8.21 12.10 -14.37
C LEU A 342 7.07 12.04 -13.36
N GLU A 343 5.86 11.71 -13.80
CA GLU A 343 4.69 11.61 -12.92
C GLU A 343 4.94 10.69 -11.71
N VAL A 344 5.61 9.55 -11.94
CA VAL A 344 5.99 8.60 -10.87
C VAL A 344 6.96 9.21 -9.85
N VAL A 345 7.88 10.09 -10.29
CA VAL A 345 8.88 10.75 -9.43
C VAL A 345 8.18 11.82 -8.59
N GLN A 346 7.37 12.66 -9.23
CA GLN A 346 6.55 13.68 -8.55
C GLN A 346 5.67 13.04 -7.47
N ARG A 347 4.95 11.98 -7.84
CA ARG A 347 4.09 11.22 -6.91
C ARG A 347 4.89 10.58 -5.79
N SER A 348 6.08 10.05 -6.09
CA SER A 348 6.96 9.46 -5.08
C SER A 348 7.42 10.49 -4.05
N LEU A 349 7.79 11.71 -4.45
CA LEU A 349 8.18 12.77 -3.51
C LEU A 349 7.02 13.14 -2.57
N TYR A 350 5.82 13.35 -3.13
CA TYR A 350 4.64 13.63 -2.31
C TYR A 350 4.30 12.47 -1.37
N SER A 351 4.23 11.24 -1.88
CA SER A 351 3.93 10.06 -1.08
C SER A 351 5.01 9.77 -0.03
N LEU A 352 6.27 10.15 -0.27
CA LEU A 352 7.35 10.06 0.72
C LEU A 352 7.10 11.02 1.89
N SER A 353 6.66 12.25 1.61
CA SER A 353 6.27 13.21 2.66
C SER A 353 5.15 12.65 3.54
N GLN A 354 4.16 11.99 2.94
CA GLN A 354 3.03 11.40 3.66
C GLN A 354 3.45 10.16 4.46
N LEU A 355 4.38 9.36 3.95
CA LEU A 355 4.96 8.24 4.71
C LEU A 355 5.72 8.73 5.95
N VAL A 356 6.55 9.77 5.82
CA VAL A 356 7.27 10.37 6.96
C VAL A 356 6.28 10.94 7.98
N TYR A 357 5.22 11.61 7.50
CA TYR A 357 4.16 12.12 8.38
C TYR A 357 3.44 10.99 9.12
N ALA A 358 3.01 9.94 8.42
CA ALA A 358 2.36 8.77 9.03
C ALA A 358 3.26 8.12 10.10
N THR A 359 4.55 8.01 9.82
CA THR A 359 5.55 7.47 10.75
C THR A 359 5.70 8.35 12.00
N SER A 360 5.55 9.67 11.91
CA SER A 360 5.55 10.55 13.09
C SER A 360 4.44 10.23 14.10
N ASN A 361 3.32 9.65 13.62
CA ASN A 361 2.20 9.20 14.46
C ASN A 361 2.37 7.76 14.97
N LYS A 362 3.31 7.00 14.40
CA LYS A 362 3.57 5.57 14.70
C LYS A 362 5.04 5.30 15.05
N MET A 363 5.72 6.28 15.67
CA MET A 363 7.15 6.16 15.98
C MET A 363 7.50 4.98 16.89
N GLY A 364 6.53 4.51 17.69
CA GLY A 364 6.68 3.32 18.53
C GLY A 364 7.04 2.05 17.75
N ASP A 365 6.72 1.99 16.46
CA ASP A 365 6.97 0.82 15.61
C ASP A 365 8.42 0.75 15.10
N TYR A 366 9.19 1.84 15.20
CA TYR A 366 10.53 1.95 14.62
C TYR A 366 11.62 2.02 15.70
N ALA A 367 12.38 0.95 15.85
CA ALA A 367 13.48 0.87 16.84
C ALA A 367 14.59 1.91 16.55
N GLU A 368 14.96 2.08 15.28
CA GLU A 368 16.00 3.03 14.84
C GLU A 368 15.73 4.46 15.34
N LEU A 369 14.47 4.92 15.27
CA LEU A 369 14.12 6.28 15.69
C LEU A 369 14.41 6.51 17.17
N ARG A 370 14.17 5.49 18.02
CA ARG A 370 14.49 5.56 19.45
C ARG A 370 15.99 5.55 19.70
N GLU A 371 16.72 4.68 19.00
CA GLU A 371 18.18 4.55 19.12
C GLU A 371 18.90 5.84 18.71
N LYS A 372 18.47 6.44 17.59
CA LYS A 372 19.00 7.71 17.06
C LYS A 372 18.39 8.95 17.74
N LYS A 373 17.50 8.78 18.72
CA LYS A 373 16.83 9.86 19.47
C LYS A 373 16.08 10.85 18.56
N ILE A 374 15.51 10.35 17.47
CA ILE A 374 14.64 11.14 16.59
C ILE A 374 13.31 11.37 17.32
N THR A 375 12.85 12.61 17.31
CA THR A 375 11.60 13.04 17.93
C THR A 375 10.47 13.16 16.91
N ARG A 376 9.23 13.30 17.39
CA ARG A 376 8.07 13.58 16.52
C ARG A 376 8.25 14.91 15.78
N GLU A 377 8.82 15.90 16.45
CA GLU A 377 9.10 17.22 15.89
C GLU A 377 10.11 17.14 14.73
N ASP A 378 11.16 16.32 14.86
CA ASP A 378 12.14 16.09 13.79
C ASP A 378 11.48 15.50 12.53
N LEU A 379 10.60 14.51 12.70
CA LEU A 379 9.88 13.91 11.57
C LEU A 379 8.89 14.88 10.92
N LEU A 380 8.16 15.66 11.72
CA LEU A 380 7.26 16.69 11.19
C LEU A 380 8.02 17.80 10.45
N GLY A 381 9.18 18.22 10.97
CA GLY A 381 10.06 19.15 10.28
C GLY A 381 10.52 18.59 8.92
N ARG A 382 10.86 17.30 8.88
CA ARG A 382 11.21 16.62 7.63
C ARG A 382 10.03 16.48 6.66
N THR A 383 8.83 16.18 7.16
CA THR A 383 7.59 16.18 6.36
C THR A 383 7.36 17.55 5.72
N ILE A 384 7.48 18.63 6.50
CA ILE A 384 7.30 20.00 6.03
C ILE A 384 8.33 20.35 4.95
N MET A 385 9.60 19.96 5.12
CA MET A 385 10.63 20.17 4.12
C MET A 385 10.29 19.49 2.80
N LEU A 386 9.86 18.22 2.84
CA LEU A 386 9.48 17.47 1.64
C LEU A 386 8.23 18.05 0.96
N LEU A 387 7.25 18.52 1.73
CA LEU A 387 6.05 19.17 1.21
C LEU A 387 6.35 20.53 0.59
N ASP A 388 7.19 21.35 1.23
CA ASP A 388 7.61 22.64 0.70
C ASP A 388 8.34 22.46 -0.64
N GLU A 389 9.25 21.49 -0.70
CA GLU A 389 9.96 21.13 -1.94
C GLU A 389 9.00 20.67 -3.04
N TYR A 390 8.06 19.77 -2.71
CA TYR A 390 7.04 19.30 -3.65
C TYR A 390 6.19 20.45 -4.20
N ILE A 391 5.71 21.35 -3.34
CA ILE A 391 4.88 22.50 -3.72
C ILE A 391 5.68 23.50 -4.57
N ALA A 392 6.95 23.71 -4.25
CA ALA A 392 7.83 24.63 -4.97
C ALA A 392 8.20 24.11 -6.37
N ASN A 393 8.48 22.80 -6.49
CA ASN A 393 8.89 22.19 -7.76
C ASN A 393 7.69 21.88 -8.67
N TYR A 394 6.53 21.57 -8.11
CA TYR A 394 5.34 21.13 -8.87
C TYR A 394 4.08 21.97 -8.58
N PRO A 395 4.14 23.30 -8.77
CA PRO A 395 3.06 24.22 -8.37
C PRO A 395 1.75 24.09 -9.15
N GLU A 396 1.76 23.35 -10.26
CA GLU A 396 0.61 23.11 -11.14
C GLU A 396 0.15 21.64 -11.10
N ASN A 397 0.75 20.80 -10.24
CA ASN A 397 0.32 19.41 -10.09
C ASN A 397 -1.08 19.36 -9.45
N PRO A 398 -2.00 18.49 -9.91
CA PRO A 398 -3.35 18.38 -9.35
C PRO A 398 -3.42 18.13 -7.83
N THR A 399 -2.37 17.55 -7.24
CA THR A 399 -2.30 17.24 -5.80
C THR A 399 -1.60 18.33 -4.97
N VAL A 400 -1.17 19.44 -5.58
CA VAL A 400 -0.43 20.49 -4.86
C VAL A 400 -1.28 21.19 -3.79
N GLU A 401 -2.59 21.37 -4.04
CA GLU A 401 -3.51 21.97 -3.07
C GLU A 401 -3.71 21.04 -1.87
N GLU A 402 -3.73 19.73 -2.10
CA GLU A 402 -3.80 18.72 -1.06
C GLU A 402 -2.50 18.68 -0.23
N ALA A 403 -1.34 18.75 -0.90
CA ALA A 403 -0.03 18.83 -0.26
C ALA A 403 0.11 20.09 0.61
N ALA A 404 -0.38 21.24 0.12
CA ALA A 404 -0.42 22.48 0.88
C ALA A 404 -1.30 22.36 2.13
N PHE A 405 -2.45 21.70 2.04
CA PHE A 405 -3.29 21.44 3.21
C PHE A 405 -2.62 20.48 4.20
N SER A 406 -1.98 19.41 3.71
CA SER A 406 -1.17 18.49 4.54
C SER A 406 -0.04 19.23 5.26
N MET A 407 0.61 20.19 4.61
CA MET A 407 1.67 21.03 5.20
C MET A 407 1.11 21.91 6.33
N ALA A 408 -0.05 22.54 6.13
CA ALA A 408 -0.72 23.32 7.18
C ALA A 408 -1.01 22.48 8.43
N ASN A 409 -1.44 21.22 8.23
CA ASN A 409 -1.68 20.29 9.32
C ASN A 409 -0.37 19.83 10.01
N ALA A 410 0.72 19.65 9.27
CA ALA A 410 2.02 19.35 9.88
C ALA A 410 2.53 20.49 10.78
N TYR A 411 2.39 21.75 10.35
CA TYR A 411 2.71 22.90 11.21
C TYR A 411 1.77 23.00 12.42
N LEU A 412 0.50 22.64 12.25
CA LEU A 412 -0.48 22.61 13.33
C LEU A 412 -0.13 21.55 14.38
N ASP A 413 0.41 20.41 13.94
CA ASP A 413 0.90 19.32 14.79
C ASP A 413 2.23 19.63 15.48
N LEU A 414 3.02 20.57 14.95
CA LEU A 414 4.19 21.15 15.61
C LEU A 414 3.83 22.22 16.65
N GLU A 415 2.54 22.51 16.84
CA GLU A 415 2.05 23.62 17.67
C GLU A 415 2.60 25.00 17.24
N ALA A 416 3.04 25.14 15.99
CA ALA A 416 3.62 26.36 15.41
C ALA A 416 2.52 27.34 14.95
N SER A 417 1.69 27.80 15.88
CA SER A 417 0.44 28.54 15.60
C SER A 417 0.62 29.81 14.74
N ASN A 418 1.70 30.57 14.90
CA ASN A 418 1.97 31.76 14.09
C ASN A 418 2.33 31.40 12.64
N ASP A 419 3.12 30.35 12.45
CA ASP A 419 3.55 29.88 11.14
C ASP A 419 2.37 29.28 10.36
N VAL A 420 1.53 28.49 11.04
CA VAL A 420 0.26 27.99 10.48
C VAL A 420 -0.61 29.14 9.95
N VAL A 421 -0.82 30.20 10.74
CA VAL A 421 -1.64 31.35 10.34
C VAL A 421 -1.05 32.04 9.10
N ALA A 422 0.26 32.28 9.08
CA ALA A 422 0.93 32.90 7.94
C ALA A 422 0.85 32.01 6.68
N LEU A 423 1.01 30.69 6.85
CA LEU A 423 0.95 29.71 5.78
C LEU A 423 -0.45 29.61 5.18
N CYS A 424 -1.48 29.43 6.00
CA CYS A 424 -2.88 29.35 5.55
C CYS A 424 -3.31 30.61 4.79
N ARG A 425 -2.89 31.81 5.21
CA ARG A 425 -3.17 33.06 4.47
C ARG A 425 -2.58 33.06 3.08
N ARG A 426 -1.35 32.54 2.92
CA ARG A 426 -0.70 32.41 1.60
C ARG A 426 -1.47 31.40 0.73
N PHE A 427 -1.86 30.26 1.30
CA PHE A 427 -2.61 29.23 0.57
C PHE A 427 -4.01 29.69 0.17
N GLN A 428 -4.75 30.39 1.03
CA GLN A 428 -6.05 30.98 0.66
C GLN A 428 -5.92 31.97 -0.50
N LYS A 429 -4.83 32.76 -0.54
CA LYS A 429 -4.58 33.70 -1.64
C LYS A 429 -4.21 32.99 -2.94
N ARG A 430 -3.39 31.93 -2.87
CA ARG A 430 -2.94 31.17 -4.04
C ARG A 430 -4.03 30.25 -4.59
N TYR A 431 -4.82 29.64 -3.71
CA TYR A 431 -5.78 28.59 -3.99
C TYR A 431 -7.22 29.03 -3.65
N ALA A 432 -7.61 30.22 -4.14
CA ALA A 432 -8.90 30.84 -3.80
C ALA A 432 -10.14 30.08 -4.33
N THR A 433 -9.96 29.14 -5.24
CA THR A 433 -11.02 28.29 -5.82
C THR A 433 -10.89 26.82 -5.42
N SER A 434 -9.99 26.51 -4.48
CA SER A 434 -9.72 25.16 -4.03
C SER A 434 -10.87 24.58 -3.21
N SER A 435 -11.06 23.27 -3.30
CA SER A 435 -11.93 22.53 -2.38
C SER A 435 -11.38 22.45 -0.95
N PHE A 436 -10.13 22.88 -0.71
CA PHE A 436 -9.53 22.98 0.63
C PHE A 436 -9.63 24.38 1.25
N LEU A 437 -10.32 25.33 0.57
CA LEU A 437 -10.37 26.72 1.00
C LEU A 437 -10.95 26.88 2.41
N ASP A 438 -12.02 26.15 2.71
CA ASP A 438 -12.64 26.13 4.04
C ASP A 438 -11.69 25.55 5.09
N GLY A 439 -10.97 24.48 4.76
CA GLY A 439 -9.95 23.88 5.59
C GLY A 439 -8.85 24.87 5.97
N TYR A 440 -8.32 25.62 5.00
CA TYR A 440 -7.32 26.66 5.28
C TYR A 440 -7.85 27.75 6.21
N GLN A 441 -9.10 28.19 6.01
CA GLN A 441 -9.74 29.20 6.86
C GLN A 441 -10.00 28.68 8.27
N TYR A 442 -10.43 27.43 8.40
CA TYR A 442 -10.65 26.78 9.69
C TYR A 442 -9.33 26.65 10.47
N VAL A 443 -8.29 26.13 9.83
CA VAL A 443 -6.96 25.96 10.46
C VAL A 443 -6.35 27.32 10.83
N GLU A 444 -6.55 28.36 10.00
CA GLU A 444 -6.18 29.74 10.36
C GLU A 444 -6.97 30.24 11.58
N ALA A 445 -8.29 30.03 11.62
CA ALA A 445 -9.14 30.43 12.73
C ALA A 445 -8.69 29.78 14.05
N TYR A 446 -8.39 28.48 14.00
CA TYR A 446 -7.86 27.74 15.13
C TYR A 446 -6.48 28.25 15.57
N GLY A 447 -5.59 28.57 14.62
CA GLY A 447 -4.31 29.23 14.92
C GLY A 447 -4.48 30.60 15.59
N HIS A 448 -5.46 31.40 15.16
CA HIS A 448 -5.82 32.65 15.83
C HIS A 448 -6.37 32.44 17.24
N PHE A 449 -7.21 31.41 17.44
CA PHE A 449 -7.75 31.06 18.75
C PHE A 449 -6.66 30.69 19.75
N ILE A 450 -5.71 29.82 19.37
CA ILE A 450 -4.55 29.46 20.21
C ILE A 450 -3.73 30.70 20.57
N ASN A 451 -3.58 31.64 19.62
CA ASN A 451 -2.83 32.87 19.83
C ASN A 451 -3.60 33.95 20.62
N GLY A 452 -4.81 33.65 21.12
CA GLY A 452 -5.66 34.61 21.85
C GLY A 452 -6.20 35.74 20.97
N ARG A 453 -6.08 35.65 19.64
CA ARG A 453 -6.56 36.65 18.67
C ARG A 453 -8.03 36.39 18.33
N TYR A 454 -8.89 36.52 19.35
CA TYR A 454 -10.28 36.07 19.31
C TYR A 454 -11.13 36.70 18.21
N ASP A 455 -10.99 38.00 17.94
CA ASP A 455 -11.81 38.65 16.90
C ASP A 455 -11.50 38.12 15.49
N GLN A 456 -10.23 37.81 15.22
CA GLN A 456 -9.80 37.21 13.95
C GLN A 456 -10.28 35.77 13.82
N ALA A 457 -10.21 35.00 14.92
CA ALA A 457 -10.73 33.64 14.97
C ALA A 457 -12.25 33.60 14.76
N LEU A 458 -13.01 34.46 15.46
CA LEU A 458 -14.48 34.56 15.30
C LEU A 458 -14.87 34.91 13.87
N ALA A 459 -14.22 35.90 13.26
CA ALA A 459 -14.52 36.31 11.89
C ALA A 459 -14.32 35.18 10.88
N LEU A 460 -13.25 34.38 11.02
CA LEU A 460 -13.00 33.23 10.16
C LEU A 460 -13.96 32.07 10.47
N CYS A 461 -14.21 31.74 11.74
CA CYS A 461 -15.16 30.69 12.10
C CYS A 461 -16.58 31.01 11.62
N GLU A 462 -17.01 32.28 11.71
CA GLU A 462 -18.30 32.72 11.18
C GLU A 462 -18.40 32.43 9.68
N ARG A 463 -17.38 32.80 8.90
CA ARG A 463 -17.29 32.49 7.47
C ARG A 463 -17.30 31.00 7.18
N VAL A 464 -16.48 30.20 7.86
CA VAL A 464 -16.47 28.73 7.69
C VAL A 464 -17.85 28.13 7.98
N SER A 465 -18.58 28.69 8.96
CA SER A 465 -19.89 28.16 9.36
C SER A 465 -21.07 28.59 8.48
N THR A 466 -20.90 29.62 7.64
CA THR A 466 -21.99 30.28 6.90
C THR A 466 -21.79 30.34 5.39
N ASP A 467 -20.55 30.54 4.92
CA ASP A 467 -20.23 30.59 3.48
C ASP A 467 -20.35 29.19 2.85
N LYS A 468 -20.42 29.17 1.51
CA LYS A 468 -20.32 27.94 0.72
C LYS A 468 -18.99 27.89 -0.03
N TYR A 469 -18.46 26.68 -0.18
CA TYR A 469 -17.11 26.41 -0.68
C TYR A 469 -17.14 25.42 -1.85
N PRO A 470 -16.14 25.47 -2.75
CA PRO A 470 -16.00 24.53 -3.86
C PRO A 470 -15.96 23.07 -3.38
N THR A 471 -16.73 22.19 -4.01
CA THR A 471 -16.71 20.76 -3.70
C THR A 471 -15.79 19.97 -4.64
N PRO A 472 -15.16 18.87 -4.17
CA PRO A 472 -14.37 18.01 -5.02
C PRO A 472 -15.23 17.35 -6.11
N GLY A 473 -14.86 17.52 -7.39
CA GLY A 473 -15.41 16.75 -8.52
C GLY A 473 -16.84 17.10 -8.96
N GLY A 474 -17.48 18.12 -8.38
CA GLY A 474 -18.83 18.56 -8.78
C GLY A 474 -18.78 19.70 -9.81
N ALA A 475 -19.25 19.45 -11.04
CA ALA A 475 -19.58 20.53 -11.97
C ALA A 475 -20.99 21.07 -11.64
N GLY A 476 -21.06 22.34 -11.24
CA GLY A 476 -22.30 23.07 -11.09
C GLY A 476 -23.02 23.29 -12.44
N PRO A 477 -24.25 23.83 -12.42
CA PRO A 477 -25.08 24.00 -13.62
C PRO A 477 -24.42 24.80 -14.74
N ASP A 478 -23.47 25.67 -14.38
CA ASP A 478 -22.81 26.63 -15.27
C ASP A 478 -21.36 26.22 -15.61
N GLY A 479 -20.93 25.00 -15.27
CA GLY A 479 -19.55 24.51 -15.46
C GLY A 479 -18.54 25.03 -14.43
N LEU A 480 -18.99 25.79 -13.43
CA LEU A 480 -18.21 26.20 -12.25
C LEU A 480 -18.22 25.10 -11.17
N PRO A 481 -17.28 25.08 -10.21
CA PRO A 481 -17.31 24.14 -9.10
C PRO A 481 -18.63 24.24 -8.33
N ALA A 482 -19.25 23.10 -8.03
CA ALA A 482 -20.42 23.07 -7.16
C ALA A 482 -20.04 23.61 -5.76
N LEU A 483 -20.98 24.32 -5.12
CA LEU A 483 -20.75 24.97 -3.83
C LEU A 483 -21.61 24.33 -2.74
N ASP A 484 -20.99 23.91 -1.64
CA ASP A 484 -21.68 23.38 -0.45
C ASP A 484 -21.13 23.97 0.84
N TYR A 485 -21.82 23.75 1.96
CA TYR A 485 -21.32 24.15 3.28
C TYR A 485 -20.05 23.38 3.65
N SER A 486 -19.15 24.03 4.39
CA SER A 486 -17.91 23.41 4.88
C SER A 486 -18.18 22.16 5.71
N ASP A 487 -17.35 21.14 5.53
CA ASP A 487 -17.32 19.97 6.41
C ASP A 487 -16.87 20.34 7.83
N ASN A 488 -16.11 21.42 7.97
CA ASN A 488 -15.64 21.98 9.25
C ASN A 488 -16.66 22.93 9.90
N ARG A 489 -17.87 23.06 9.34
CA ARG A 489 -18.90 24.00 9.82
C ARG A 489 -19.22 23.84 11.30
N ASP A 490 -19.48 22.62 11.76
CA ASP A 490 -19.86 22.39 13.16
C ASP A 490 -18.68 22.62 14.11
N LEU A 491 -17.47 22.28 13.67
CA LEU A 491 -16.24 22.56 14.42
C LEU A 491 -16.01 24.07 14.55
N ALA A 492 -16.25 24.85 13.49
CA ALA A 492 -16.14 26.30 13.53
C ALA A 492 -17.13 26.92 14.53
N ILE A 493 -18.39 26.45 14.53
CA ILE A 493 -19.41 26.89 15.50
C ILE A 493 -18.99 26.52 16.93
N TYR A 494 -18.46 25.32 17.12
CA TYR A 494 -17.97 24.88 18.43
C TYR A 494 -16.80 25.77 18.94
N ILE A 495 -15.85 26.13 18.07
CA ILE A 495 -14.78 27.09 18.40
C ILE A 495 -15.35 28.46 18.77
N MET A 496 -16.36 28.96 18.05
CA MET A 496 -17.00 30.24 18.40
C MET A 496 -17.56 30.21 19.82
N GLY A 497 -18.25 29.12 20.19
CA GLY A 497 -18.74 28.90 21.56
C GLY A 497 -17.61 28.91 22.59
N GLN A 498 -16.48 28.23 22.30
CA GLN A 498 -15.30 28.23 23.16
C GLN A 498 -14.64 29.61 23.29
N ILE A 499 -14.60 30.41 22.22
CA ILE A 499 -14.08 31.76 22.26
C ILE A 499 -14.96 32.64 23.16
N TYR A 500 -16.28 32.62 22.97
CA TYR A 500 -17.19 33.39 23.83
C TYR A 500 -17.13 32.94 25.29
N HIS A 501 -17.01 31.63 25.53
CA HIS A 501 -16.76 31.09 26.87
C HIS A 501 -15.47 31.66 27.47
N ALA A 502 -14.35 31.60 26.73
CA ALA A 502 -13.06 32.13 27.18
C ALA A 502 -13.09 33.65 27.44
N GLN A 503 -13.95 34.39 26.73
CA GLN A 503 -14.17 35.82 26.92
C GLN A 503 -15.14 36.17 28.06
N ALA A 504 -15.63 35.19 28.83
CA ALA A 504 -16.67 35.38 29.85
C ALA A 504 -17.96 36.00 29.29
N LYS A 505 -18.34 35.62 28.06
CA LYS A 505 -19.56 35.99 27.35
C LYS A 505 -20.51 34.78 27.26
N PRO A 506 -21.17 34.40 28.37
CA PRO A 506 -21.91 33.15 28.45
C PRO A 506 -23.18 33.14 27.57
N VAL A 507 -23.80 34.30 27.33
CA VAL A 507 -25.02 34.38 26.51
C VAL A 507 -24.68 33.97 25.08
N GLU A 508 -23.64 34.58 24.50
CA GLU A 508 -23.13 34.29 23.18
C GLU A 508 -22.57 32.87 23.09
N ALA A 509 -21.87 32.40 24.13
CA ALA A 509 -21.36 31.02 24.20
C ALA A 509 -22.50 29.99 24.15
N ILE A 510 -23.57 30.19 24.92
CA ILE A 510 -24.75 29.30 24.91
C ILE A 510 -25.40 29.29 23.52
N VAL A 511 -25.55 30.44 22.87
CA VAL A 511 -26.14 30.53 21.52
C VAL A 511 -25.38 29.65 20.54
N GLU A 512 -24.04 29.71 20.54
CA GLU A 512 -23.24 28.88 19.64
C GLU A 512 -23.23 27.41 20.04
N TYR A 513 -23.09 27.09 21.33
CA TYR A 513 -23.11 25.70 21.80
C TYR A 513 -24.45 25.01 21.52
N GLU A 514 -25.58 25.70 21.61
CA GLU A 514 -26.91 25.12 21.32
C GLU A 514 -27.02 24.62 19.87
N ARG A 515 -26.30 25.24 18.93
CA ARG A 515 -26.27 24.83 17.52
C ARG A 515 -25.57 23.48 17.30
N VAL A 516 -24.70 23.07 18.23
CA VAL A 516 -23.81 21.89 18.06
C VAL A 516 -23.81 20.91 19.24
N LYS A 517 -24.67 21.10 20.25
CA LYS A 517 -24.77 20.26 21.47
C LYS A 517 -25.06 18.77 21.22
N ASP A 518 -25.62 18.44 20.06
CA ASP A 518 -25.91 17.05 19.69
C ASP A 518 -24.67 16.35 19.11
N LYS A 519 -23.71 17.13 18.60
CA LYS A 519 -22.43 16.64 18.05
C LYS A 519 -21.29 16.65 19.07
N PHE A 520 -21.27 17.63 19.98
CA PHE A 520 -20.22 17.77 20.99
C PHE A 520 -20.78 17.68 22.41
N ALA A 521 -20.36 16.66 23.16
CA ALA A 521 -20.76 16.47 24.56
C ALA A 521 -20.34 17.65 25.46
N ASP A 522 -19.11 18.16 25.27
CA ASP A 522 -18.60 19.33 26.01
C ASP A 522 -19.47 20.59 25.78
N ALA A 523 -20.04 20.77 24.58
CA ALA A 523 -20.98 21.87 24.33
C ALA A 523 -22.26 21.73 25.18
N ARG A 524 -22.80 20.51 25.32
CA ARG A 524 -23.95 20.23 26.18
C ARG A 524 -23.62 20.47 27.66
N GLU A 525 -22.49 19.96 28.12
CA GLU A 525 -22.02 20.14 29.50
C GLU A 525 -21.77 21.64 29.81
N ALA A 526 -21.22 22.40 28.86
CA ALA A 526 -21.03 23.84 29.01
C ALA A 526 -22.36 24.57 29.13
N ILE A 527 -23.37 24.22 28.31
CA ILE A 527 -24.73 24.77 28.43
C ILE A 527 -25.32 24.45 29.81
N GLU A 528 -25.22 23.21 30.27
CA GLU A 528 -25.71 22.79 31.59
C GLU A 528 -25.02 23.55 32.72
N TYR A 529 -23.69 23.68 32.67
CA TYR A 529 -22.90 24.46 33.62
C TYR A 529 -23.35 25.93 33.68
N PHE A 530 -23.54 26.58 32.52
CA PHE A 530 -23.99 27.96 32.52
C PHE A 530 -25.42 28.12 33.03
N LYS A 531 -26.32 27.18 32.71
CA LYS A 531 -27.73 27.21 33.11
C LYS A 531 -27.97 26.68 34.53
N GLU A 532 -26.97 26.09 35.18
CA GLU A 532 -27.07 25.59 36.56
C GLU A 532 -27.52 26.72 37.50
N LYS A 533 -28.56 26.44 38.30
CA LYS A 533 -28.94 27.33 39.39
C LYS A 533 -28.06 27.04 40.59
N ARG A 534 -27.42 28.09 41.11
CA ARG A 534 -26.52 27.98 42.24
C ARG A 534 -26.90 28.97 43.32
N LEU A 535 -26.86 28.51 44.57
CA LEU A 535 -27.04 29.32 45.76
C LEU A 535 -26.13 28.76 46.86
N ASP A 536 -25.16 29.56 47.28
CA ASP A 536 -24.16 29.20 48.28
C ASP A 536 -24.05 30.28 49.36
N LEU A 537 -23.95 29.82 50.62
CA LEU A 537 -23.84 30.62 51.83
C LEU A 537 -22.74 30.02 52.72
N ALA A 538 -22.21 30.81 53.65
CA ALA A 538 -21.33 30.29 54.70
C ALA A 538 -22.13 29.41 55.68
N GLU A 539 -21.52 28.33 56.21
CA GLU A 539 -22.14 27.47 57.24
C GLU A 539 -22.49 28.27 58.50
N VAL A 540 -21.51 29.05 58.99
CA VAL A 540 -21.64 29.90 60.17
C VAL A 540 -21.01 31.26 59.88
N ALA A 541 -21.74 32.34 60.20
CA ALA A 541 -21.24 33.70 60.19
C ALA A 541 -21.31 34.30 61.60
N MET A 542 -20.22 34.92 62.06
CA MET A 542 -20.12 35.47 63.41
C MET A 542 -19.97 36.98 63.37
N PHE A 543 -20.83 37.70 64.11
CA PHE A 543 -20.85 39.15 64.20
C PHE A 543 -20.77 39.60 65.66
N ARG A 544 -19.98 40.66 65.92
CA ARG A 544 -19.94 41.32 67.23
C ARG A 544 -21.26 42.05 67.49
N THR A 545 -21.54 42.36 68.75
CA THR A 545 -22.78 43.09 69.09
C THR A 545 -22.87 44.45 68.40
N ALA A 546 -21.73 45.11 68.19
CA ALA A 546 -21.62 46.40 67.50
C ALA A 546 -21.66 46.31 65.97
N GLU A 547 -21.55 45.11 65.39
CA GLU A 547 -21.55 44.89 63.94
C GLU A 547 -22.98 44.63 63.44
N GLN A 548 -23.31 45.10 62.24
CA GLN A 548 -24.57 44.76 61.57
C GLN A 548 -24.45 43.37 60.94
N PRO A 549 -25.28 42.39 61.37
CA PRO A 549 -25.27 41.07 60.77
C PRO A 549 -25.75 41.12 59.31
N HIS A 550 -25.14 40.30 58.48
CA HIS A 550 -25.54 40.12 57.10
C HIS A 550 -25.34 38.67 56.65
N VAL A 551 -26.00 38.31 55.56
CA VAL A 551 -25.80 37.04 54.86
C VAL A 551 -25.04 37.33 53.59
N ALA A 552 -23.82 36.79 53.48
CA ALA A 552 -23.08 36.78 52.23
C ALA A 552 -23.61 35.65 51.35
N VAL A 553 -24.04 36.01 50.14
CA VAL A 553 -24.68 35.10 49.18
C VAL A 553 -23.87 35.06 47.89
N THR A 554 -23.49 33.87 47.46
CA THR A 554 -23.03 33.63 46.08
C THR A 554 -24.14 32.92 45.33
N TYR A 555 -24.52 33.42 44.16
CA TYR A 555 -25.65 32.88 43.40
C TYR A 555 -25.41 32.91 41.89
N ARG A 556 -26.11 32.03 41.17
CA ARG A 556 -26.16 31.99 39.69
C ARG A 556 -27.57 31.57 39.27
N ASN A 557 -28.16 32.28 38.31
CA ASN A 557 -29.48 31.97 37.76
C ASN A 557 -30.61 31.89 38.80
N VAL A 558 -30.53 32.69 39.88
CA VAL A 558 -31.57 32.78 40.91
C VAL A 558 -32.16 34.18 40.89
N LYS A 559 -33.49 34.29 40.73
CA LYS A 559 -34.16 35.59 40.60
C LYS A 559 -34.31 36.33 41.93
N GLN A 560 -34.75 35.60 42.94
CA GLN A 560 -35.11 36.16 44.23
C GLN A 560 -34.60 35.27 45.36
N LEU A 561 -34.27 35.89 46.49
CA LEU A 561 -33.90 35.23 47.73
C LEU A 561 -34.88 35.61 48.84
N ASP A 562 -35.56 34.61 49.38
CA ASP A 562 -36.38 34.73 50.57
C ASP A 562 -35.59 34.26 51.79
N LEU A 563 -35.32 35.18 52.70
CA LEU A 563 -34.62 34.93 53.95
C LEU A 563 -35.61 34.92 55.12
N ARG A 564 -35.51 33.89 55.97
CA ARG A 564 -36.23 33.80 57.24
C ARG A 564 -35.24 33.45 58.35
N ALA A 565 -35.11 34.32 59.34
CA ALA A 565 -34.24 34.12 60.48
C ALA A 565 -35.03 33.69 61.72
N PHE A 566 -34.63 32.61 62.37
CA PHE A 566 -35.26 32.08 63.57
C PHE A 566 -34.26 32.06 64.72
N ARG A 567 -34.64 32.58 65.89
CA ARG A 567 -33.81 32.48 67.09
C ARG A 567 -33.81 31.03 67.58
N VAL A 568 -32.65 30.44 67.79
CA VAL A 568 -32.51 29.03 68.18
C VAL A 568 -31.55 28.85 69.36
N ASP A 569 -31.72 27.76 70.11
CA ASP A 569 -30.68 27.27 71.02
C ASP A 569 -29.71 26.41 70.21
N LEU A 570 -28.56 26.98 69.86
CA LEU A 570 -27.55 26.33 69.04
C LEU A 570 -27.06 25.01 69.66
N MET A 571 -26.95 24.94 70.98
CA MET A 571 -26.49 23.71 71.65
C MET A 571 -27.50 22.59 71.50
N LYS A 572 -28.79 22.88 71.67
CA LYS A 572 -29.85 21.87 71.45
C LYS A 572 -29.92 21.47 69.98
N LEU A 573 -29.90 22.44 69.07
CA LEU A 573 -29.98 22.18 67.63
C LEU A 573 -28.83 21.29 67.16
N TYR A 574 -27.61 21.57 67.60
CA TYR A 574 -26.44 20.81 67.20
C TYR A 574 -26.40 19.41 67.84
N LEU A 575 -26.91 19.24 69.06
CA LEU A 575 -27.10 17.91 69.67
C LEU A 575 -28.00 17.02 68.80
N THR A 576 -29.05 17.59 68.22
CA THR A 576 -30.00 16.85 67.38
C THR A 576 -29.48 16.59 65.97
N ARG A 577 -28.84 17.57 65.33
CA ARG A 577 -28.47 17.49 63.90
C ARG A 577 -27.02 17.10 63.63
N ARG A 578 -26.10 17.24 64.59
CA ARG A 578 -24.66 16.92 64.52
C ARG A 578 -23.85 17.62 63.40
N ASN A 579 -24.50 18.42 62.54
CA ASN A 579 -23.91 19.25 61.47
C ASN A 579 -24.79 20.48 61.23
N LEU A 580 -24.22 21.65 60.89
CA LEU A 580 -24.94 22.89 60.58
C LEU A 580 -25.09 23.17 59.08
N ASN A 581 -24.40 22.44 58.22
CA ASN A 581 -24.54 22.56 56.77
C ASN A 581 -25.90 22.02 56.31
N ASN A 582 -26.64 22.84 55.55
CA ASN A 582 -27.92 22.48 54.92
C ASN A 582 -28.97 21.91 55.89
N ILE A 583 -29.16 22.55 57.04
CA ILE A 583 -30.22 22.28 58.04
C ILE A 583 -31.65 22.59 57.50
N ALA A 584 -31.82 22.81 56.20
CA ALA A 584 -33.07 23.24 55.56
C ALA A 584 -34.29 22.34 55.84
N ASP A 585 -34.09 21.10 56.29
CA ASP A 585 -35.14 20.12 56.64
C ASP A 585 -35.62 20.19 58.11
N VAL A 586 -35.31 21.27 58.86
CA VAL A 586 -35.93 21.50 60.17
C VAL A 586 -37.36 21.99 59.94
N ASP A 587 -38.33 21.19 60.40
CA ASP A 587 -39.72 21.61 60.43
C ASP A 587 -39.90 22.76 61.44
N LEU A 588 -39.98 23.97 60.90
CA LEU A 588 -40.24 25.21 61.64
C LEU A 588 -41.70 25.66 61.45
N ALA A 589 -42.59 24.76 61.00
CA ALA A 589 -44.01 25.07 60.83
C ALA A 589 -44.62 25.56 62.16
N GLY A 590 -45.25 26.74 62.10
CA GLY A 590 -45.90 27.37 63.27
C GLY A 590 -45.01 28.27 64.13
N ILE A 591 -43.71 28.40 63.84
CA ILE A 591 -42.83 29.36 64.51
C ILE A 591 -42.75 30.65 63.69
N GLU A 592 -43.05 31.79 64.30
CA GLU A 592 -42.91 33.10 63.63
C GLU A 592 -41.42 33.47 63.49
N PRO A 593 -40.94 33.80 62.28
CA PRO A 593 -39.54 34.19 62.09
C PRO A 593 -39.24 35.54 62.75
N TYR A 594 -38.06 35.67 63.34
CA TYR A 594 -37.56 36.93 63.93
C TYR A 594 -37.34 38.00 62.85
N VAL A 595 -36.92 37.58 61.64
CA VAL A 595 -36.84 38.43 60.44
C VAL A 595 -37.36 37.64 59.25
N ALA A 596 -38.23 38.23 58.44
CA ALA A 596 -38.57 37.75 57.10
C ALA A 596 -38.24 38.85 56.09
N LYS A 597 -37.47 38.52 55.06
CA LYS A 597 -37.00 39.49 54.06
C LYS A 597 -36.89 38.83 52.69
N SER A 598 -37.44 39.46 51.67
CA SER A 598 -37.29 39.06 50.27
C SER A 598 -36.40 40.05 49.55
N VAL A 599 -35.43 39.56 48.78
CA VAL A 599 -34.45 40.38 48.06
C VAL A 599 -34.36 39.92 46.60
N ALA A 600 -34.45 40.85 45.67
CA ALA A 600 -34.16 40.58 44.27
C ALA A 600 -32.64 40.33 44.10
N LEU A 601 -32.29 39.22 43.46
CA LEU A 601 -30.91 38.82 43.21
C LEU A 601 -30.49 39.10 41.76
N GLY A 602 -31.17 38.51 40.79
CA GLY A 602 -30.82 38.59 39.37
C GLY A 602 -32.02 38.30 38.46
N GLU A 603 -31.75 38.08 37.19
CA GLU A 603 -32.80 37.83 36.18
C GLU A 603 -33.10 36.33 36.00
N GLY A 604 -32.34 35.44 36.67
CA GLY A 604 -32.50 33.99 36.54
C GLY A 604 -31.84 33.40 35.28
N VAL A 605 -31.18 34.24 34.50
CA VAL A 605 -30.39 33.93 33.30
C VAL A 605 -29.07 34.70 33.33
N ASP A 606 -28.51 34.79 34.53
CA ASP A 606 -27.29 35.55 34.81
C ASP A 606 -26.02 34.82 34.31
N TYR A 607 -26.10 33.49 34.20
CA TYR A 607 -25.10 32.52 33.71
C TYR A 607 -23.70 32.55 34.37
N MET A 608 -23.45 33.50 35.27
CA MET A 608 -22.21 33.68 36.01
C MET A 608 -22.47 33.85 37.50
N ASP A 609 -21.49 33.45 38.31
CA ASP A 609 -21.56 33.62 39.76
C ASP A 609 -21.54 35.11 40.13
N LYS A 610 -22.57 35.55 40.82
CA LYS A 610 -22.70 36.88 41.41
C LYS A 610 -22.59 36.76 42.93
N LYS A 611 -22.11 37.83 43.57
CA LYS A 611 -22.00 37.93 45.03
C LYS A 611 -22.82 39.12 45.52
N THR A 612 -23.58 38.92 46.59
CA THR A 612 -24.29 39.99 47.28
C THR A 612 -24.22 39.81 48.79
N SER A 613 -24.50 40.87 49.53
CA SER A 613 -24.56 40.86 50.99
C SER A 613 -25.90 41.43 51.44
N VAL A 614 -26.68 40.61 52.14
CA VAL A 614 -28.03 40.99 52.58
C VAL A 614 -28.01 41.31 54.08
N PRO A 615 -28.20 42.59 54.49
CA PRO A 615 -28.21 42.94 55.91
C PRO A 615 -29.48 42.41 56.59
N LEU A 616 -29.31 41.94 57.84
CA LEU A 616 -30.38 41.42 58.70
C LEU A 616 -30.51 42.23 60.00
N GLU A 617 -31.75 42.52 60.38
CA GLU A 617 -32.08 43.32 61.57
C GLU A 617 -32.18 42.47 62.85
N LEU A 618 -31.07 41.85 63.25
CA LEU A 618 -31.02 41.05 64.48
C LEU A 618 -30.62 41.96 65.66
N LYS A 619 -31.59 42.38 66.49
CA LYS A 619 -31.38 43.33 67.61
C LYS A 619 -30.84 42.69 68.88
N GLU A 620 -31.11 41.41 69.09
CA GLU A 620 -30.65 40.69 70.27
C GLU A 620 -29.33 39.94 70.03
N LYS A 621 -28.67 39.59 71.13
CA LYS A 621 -27.57 38.62 71.13
C LYS A 621 -28.15 37.20 71.10
N GLY A 622 -27.48 36.29 70.40
CA GLY A 622 -27.96 34.92 70.25
C GLY A 622 -27.46 34.22 68.99
N ALA A 623 -27.96 33.00 68.80
CA ALA A 623 -27.81 32.23 67.58
C ALA A 623 -29.10 32.28 66.77
N PHE A 624 -28.99 32.57 65.47
CA PHE A 624 -30.09 32.69 64.55
C PHE A 624 -29.88 31.76 63.37
N LEU A 625 -30.78 30.79 63.19
CA LEU A 625 -30.82 29.96 62.00
C LEU A 625 -31.49 30.75 60.89
N VAL A 626 -30.73 31.09 59.85
CA VAL A 626 -31.26 31.80 58.68
C VAL A 626 -31.49 30.78 57.58
N MET A 627 -32.77 30.56 57.26
CA MET A 627 -33.18 29.83 56.07
C MET A 627 -33.18 30.76 54.88
N ALA A 628 -32.61 30.30 53.78
CA ALA A 628 -32.51 31.02 52.53
C ALA A 628 -33.09 30.15 51.42
N LYS A 629 -34.18 30.62 50.82
CA LYS A 629 -34.85 29.96 49.70
C LYS A 629 -34.70 30.83 48.46
N GLY A 630 -34.13 30.26 47.40
CA GLY A 630 -34.07 30.88 46.08
C GLY A 630 -34.56 29.90 45.03
N ASP A 631 -35.69 30.19 44.40
CA ASP A 631 -36.43 29.26 43.55
C ASP A 631 -36.68 27.90 44.25
N GLU A 632 -36.07 26.83 43.74
CA GLU A 632 -36.10 25.46 44.27
C GLU A 632 -34.90 25.14 45.19
N LEU A 633 -33.93 26.05 45.30
CA LEU A 633 -32.76 25.87 46.13
C LEU A 633 -33.05 26.32 47.56
N ASN A 634 -32.85 25.40 48.50
CA ASN A 634 -32.90 25.69 49.92
C ASN A 634 -31.49 25.59 50.51
N ARG A 635 -31.07 26.64 51.22
CA ARG A 635 -29.81 26.71 51.96
C ARG A 635 -30.08 27.27 53.35
N SER A 636 -29.14 27.05 54.26
CA SER A 636 -29.19 27.61 55.60
C SER A 636 -27.83 28.09 56.04
N THR A 637 -27.81 29.15 56.84
CA THR A 637 -26.62 29.62 57.53
C THR A 637 -26.94 29.89 59.00
N MET A 638 -25.98 29.64 59.88
CA MET A 638 -26.08 29.99 61.29
C MET A 638 -25.42 31.34 61.54
N ILE A 639 -26.19 32.32 62.01
CA ILE A 639 -25.66 33.63 62.40
C ILE A 639 -25.51 33.69 63.91
N LEU A 640 -24.28 33.91 64.39
CA LEU A 640 -23.98 34.12 65.80
C LEU A 640 -23.72 35.59 66.04
N ARG A 641 -24.59 36.23 66.83
CA ARG A 641 -24.41 37.63 67.24
C ARG A 641 -24.07 37.70 68.72
N GLY A 642 -22.85 38.12 69.03
CA GLY A 642 -22.36 38.23 70.40
C GLY A 642 -20.87 38.51 70.47
N ASP A 643 -20.37 38.72 71.68
CA ASP A 643 -18.97 39.07 71.92
C ASP A 643 -18.18 37.88 72.51
N LEU A 644 -18.71 36.65 72.39
CA LEU A 644 -18.03 35.42 72.82
C LEU A 644 -16.99 34.98 71.78
N GLY A 645 -15.77 34.80 72.24
CA GLY A 645 -14.64 34.31 71.47
C GLY A 645 -14.24 32.91 71.90
N ILE A 646 -13.75 32.13 70.94
CA ILE A 646 -13.19 30.81 71.16
C ILE A 646 -11.83 30.73 70.44
N ASP A 647 -10.85 30.12 71.10
CA ASP A 647 -9.57 29.75 70.53
C ASP A 647 -9.29 28.28 70.84
N VAL A 648 -9.10 27.46 69.81
CA VAL A 648 -9.04 26.00 69.92
C VAL A 648 -7.66 25.50 69.52
N GLN A 649 -7.05 24.73 70.40
CA GLN A 649 -5.81 24.00 70.15
C GLN A 649 -6.15 22.53 69.93
N GLU A 650 -5.66 21.97 68.84
CA GLU A 650 -5.88 20.59 68.42
C GLU A 650 -4.55 19.83 68.46
N ASP A 651 -4.51 18.70 69.18
CA ASP A 651 -3.41 17.75 69.10
C ASP A 651 -3.79 16.61 68.12
N PRO A 652 -3.14 16.53 66.95
CA PRO A 652 -3.50 15.59 65.90
C PRO A 652 -3.29 14.12 66.30
N ALA A 653 -2.30 13.83 67.15
CA ALA A 653 -1.93 12.46 67.48
C ALA A 653 -2.82 11.89 68.59
N SER A 654 -3.05 12.66 69.65
CA SER A 654 -3.84 12.20 70.80
C SER A 654 -5.34 12.44 70.66
N GLY A 655 -5.77 13.29 69.71
CA GLY A 655 -7.16 13.73 69.61
C GLY A 655 -7.59 14.64 70.75
N ARG A 656 -6.63 15.26 71.43
CA ARG A 656 -6.91 16.22 72.51
C ARG A 656 -7.27 17.58 71.93
N VAL A 657 -8.38 18.13 72.39
CA VAL A 657 -8.89 19.44 72.00
C VAL A 657 -8.99 20.32 73.24
N ARG A 658 -8.32 21.48 73.19
CA ARG A 658 -8.37 22.49 74.25
C ARG A 658 -9.03 23.76 73.73
N ALA A 659 -10.20 24.07 74.27
CA ALA A 659 -10.97 25.26 73.91
C ALA A 659 -10.84 26.33 75.00
N ASN A 660 -10.35 27.52 74.61
CA ASN A 660 -10.24 28.68 75.48
C ASN A 660 -11.37 29.66 75.15
N ILE A 661 -12.24 29.95 76.11
CA ILE A 661 -13.40 30.81 75.93
C ILE A 661 -13.14 32.18 76.56
N TYR A 662 -13.36 33.25 75.80
CA TYR A 662 -13.04 34.61 76.23
C TYR A 662 -14.08 35.63 75.73
N LYS A 663 -14.17 36.79 76.37
CA LYS A 663 -14.89 37.96 75.82
C LYS A 663 -14.02 38.64 74.76
N ARG A 664 -14.50 38.74 73.52
CA ARG A 664 -13.78 39.35 72.39
C ARG A 664 -13.33 40.79 72.68
N ALA A 665 -14.18 41.58 73.33
CA ALA A 665 -13.91 43.00 73.61
C ALA A 665 -12.81 43.21 74.66
N SER A 666 -12.82 42.45 75.75
CA SER A 666 -11.86 42.62 76.87
C SER A 666 -10.73 41.60 76.89
N LYS A 667 -10.79 40.57 76.03
CA LYS A 667 -9.89 39.40 76.01
C LYS A 667 -9.82 38.66 77.36
N LEU A 668 -10.82 38.85 78.22
CA LEU A 668 -10.92 38.17 79.50
C LEU A 668 -11.45 36.75 79.31
N TYR A 669 -10.72 35.76 79.80
CA TYR A 669 -11.16 34.36 79.81
C TYR A 669 -12.36 34.16 80.76
N LEU A 670 -13.30 33.31 80.35
CA LEU A 670 -14.57 33.12 81.04
C LEU A 670 -14.65 31.74 81.67
N ALA A 671 -14.71 31.69 83.00
CA ALA A 671 -15.03 30.49 83.75
C ALA A 671 -16.54 30.16 83.66
N LYS A 672 -16.90 28.88 83.79
CA LYS A 672 -18.29 28.39 83.73
C LYS A 672 -19.00 28.63 82.38
N ALA A 673 -18.24 28.78 81.29
CA ALA A 673 -18.80 28.72 79.95
C ALA A 673 -19.07 27.27 79.59
N HIS A 674 -20.28 26.96 79.15
CA HIS A 674 -20.64 25.61 78.75
C HIS A 674 -20.04 25.34 77.37
N VAL A 675 -19.24 24.28 77.23
CA VAL A 675 -18.56 23.90 76.01
C VAL A 675 -18.97 22.48 75.62
N LYS A 676 -19.21 22.29 74.33
CA LYS A 676 -19.47 21.01 73.70
C LYS A 676 -18.48 20.79 72.58
N VAL A 677 -17.81 19.64 72.59
CA VAL A 677 -16.82 19.21 71.60
C VAL A 677 -17.27 17.89 71.01
N ILE A 678 -17.22 17.77 69.69
CA ILE A 678 -17.43 16.50 68.99
C ILE A 678 -16.52 16.44 67.76
N GLY A 679 -15.94 15.28 67.48
CA GLY A 679 -15.30 14.98 66.21
C GLY A 679 -16.22 14.18 65.31
N GLU A 680 -15.99 14.21 64.00
CA GLU A 680 -16.76 13.43 63.01
C GLU A 680 -16.89 11.94 63.36
N GLY A 681 -15.86 11.36 64.00
CA GLY A 681 -15.83 9.96 64.42
C GLY A 681 -16.37 9.67 65.81
N ASN A 682 -16.82 10.69 66.57
CA ASN A 682 -17.34 10.50 67.93
C ASN A 682 -18.86 10.27 67.91
N GLN A 683 -19.34 9.30 68.71
CA GLN A 683 -20.78 9.04 68.85
C GLN A 683 -21.49 10.05 69.76
N ASP A 684 -20.79 10.57 70.78
CA ASP A 684 -21.31 11.46 71.81
C ASP A 684 -20.48 12.74 71.93
N PHE A 685 -21.11 13.78 72.49
CA PHE A 685 -20.44 15.05 72.75
C PHE A 685 -19.67 15.01 74.06
N SER A 686 -18.40 15.39 74.03
CA SER A 686 -17.68 15.80 75.25
C SER A 686 -18.22 17.16 75.69
N SER A 687 -18.87 17.21 76.85
CA SER A 687 -19.57 18.39 77.35
C SER A 687 -19.10 18.75 78.75
N GLY A 688 -18.97 20.04 79.04
CA GLY A 688 -18.67 20.51 80.39
C GLY A 688 -18.56 22.03 80.48
N GLU A 689 -18.13 22.52 81.63
CA GLU A 689 -17.89 23.94 81.85
C GLU A 689 -16.39 24.26 81.82
N THR A 690 -16.04 25.46 81.37
CA THR A 690 -14.67 25.95 81.48
C THR A 690 -14.25 26.14 82.93
N ASP A 691 -12.99 25.83 83.23
CA ASP A 691 -12.39 26.08 84.55
C ASP A 691 -12.17 27.58 84.83
N LEU A 692 -11.56 27.91 85.97
CA LEU A 692 -11.25 29.30 86.35
C LEU A 692 -10.35 30.04 85.33
N ARG A 693 -9.64 29.31 84.47
CA ARG A 693 -8.78 29.85 83.41
C ARG A 693 -9.54 30.05 82.10
N GLY A 694 -10.83 29.71 82.06
CA GLY A 694 -11.68 29.74 80.88
C GLY A 694 -11.40 28.63 79.88
N ILE A 695 -10.89 27.49 80.36
CA ILE A 695 -10.43 26.39 79.52
C ILE A 695 -11.33 25.17 79.71
N PHE A 696 -11.73 24.57 78.59
CA PHE A 696 -12.32 23.24 78.55
C PHE A 696 -11.41 22.31 77.74
N VAL A 697 -11.18 21.10 78.24
CA VAL A 697 -10.36 20.09 77.57
C VAL A 697 -11.25 18.89 77.30
N ALA A 698 -11.23 18.42 76.05
CA ALA A 698 -11.82 17.17 75.63
C ALA A 698 -10.73 16.27 75.06
N ASP A 699 -10.66 15.04 75.55
CA ASP A 699 -9.75 14.01 75.05
C ASP A 699 -10.51 13.00 74.17
N ASP A 700 -9.78 12.18 73.42
CA ASP A 700 -10.31 11.17 72.50
C ASP A 700 -11.26 11.69 71.39
N ILE A 701 -11.02 12.91 70.87
CA ILE A 701 -11.75 13.44 69.73
C ILE A 701 -11.19 12.86 68.42
N LYS A 702 -12.07 12.34 67.56
CA LYS A 702 -11.73 11.62 66.32
C LYS A 702 -12.30 12.35 65.10
N GLY A 703 -11.47 12.60 64.09
CA GLY A 703 -11.88 13.34 62.88
C GLY A 703 -11.89 14.85 63.07
N ARG A 704 -12.56 15.59 62.18
CA ARG A 704 -12.58 17.06 62.25
C ARG A 704 -13.44 17.53 63.41
N VAL A 705 -12.84 18.31 64.31
CA VAL A 705 -13.52 18.79 65.51
C VAL A 705 -14.56 19.88 65.18
N THR A 706 -15.69 19.86 65.88
CA THR A 706 -16.47 21.06 66.15
C THR A 706 -16.51 21.35 67.63
N VAL A 707 -16.30 22.62 67.96
CA VAL A 707 -16.48 23.16 69.31
C VAL A 707 -17.57 24.22 69.31
N ILE A 708 -18.51 24.08 70.23
CA ILE A 708 -19.58 25.05 70.48
C ILE A 708 -19.48 25.48 71.94
N ALA A 709 -19.36 26.77 72.18
CA ALA A 709 -19.37 27.35 73.51
C ALA A 709 -20.59 28.24 73.71
N ARG A 710 -21.16 28.24 74.92
CA ARG A 710 -22.25 29.11 75.35
C ARG A 710 -21.92 29.76 76.69
N TYR A 711 -22.12 31.07 76.78
CA TYR A 711 -22.05 31.81 78.04
C TYR A 711 -23.22 32.80 78.11
N GLY A 712 -24.19 32.52 78.98
CA GLY A 712 -25.51 33.19 78.92
C GLY A 712 -26.21 32.90 77.59
N ASP A 713 -26.65 33.95 76.90
CA ASP A 713 -27.28 33.88 75.57
C ASP A 713 -26.31 34.00 74.39
N GLU A 714 -24.99 34.10 74.66
CA GLU A 714 -23.98 34.23 73.61
C GLU A 714 -23.35 32.89 73.25
N TYR A 715 -23.01 32.74 71.97
CA TYR A 715 -22.43 31.51 71.42
C TYR A 715 -21.13 31.80 70.67
N ALA A 716 -20.22 30.83 70.68
CA ALA A 716 -19.04 30.79 69.83
C ALA A 716 -18.94 29.42 69.17
N PHE A 717 -18.49 29.41 67.92
CA PHE A 717 -18.38 28.21 67.09
C PHE A 717 -17.00 28.11 66.48
N TYR A 718 -16.49 26.88 66.40
CA TYR A 718 -15.24 26.56 65.74
C TYR A 718 -15.36 25.20 65.03
N ARG A 719 -14.82 25.11 63.81
CA ARG A 719 -14.73 23.90 62.99
C ARG A 719 -13.27 23.70 62.60
N GLY A 720 -12.67 22.64 63.12
CA GLY A 720 -11.31 22.24 62.76
C GLY A 720 -11.24 21.74 61.32
N GLN A 721 -10.11 22.02 60.66
CA GLN A 721 -9.84 21.49 59.32
C GLN A 721 -9.02 20.20 59.34
N LEU A 722 -8.35 19.93 60.47
CA LEU A 722 -7.45 18.80 60.63
C LEU A 722 -8.21 17.57 61.15
N PRO A 723 -8.10 16.41 60.49
CA PRO A 723 -8.64 15.17 61.03
C PRO A 723 -7.73 14.67 62.17
N LEU A 724 -8.29 14.57 63.38
CA LEU A 724 -7.57 14.07 64.55
C LEU A 724 -7.54 12.53 64.60
N GLN A 725 -6.47 11.98 65.18
CA GLN A 725 -6.20 10.55 65.33
C GLN A 725 -6.16 9.74 64.03
N GLY A 726 -5.77 10.37 62.91
CA GLY A 726 -5.73 9.70 61.59
C GLY A 726 -7.10 9.21 61.10
N TYR A 727 -8.19 9.75 61.67
CA TYR A 727 -9.54 9.35 61.31
C TYR A 727 -9.82 9.67 59.85
N THR A 728 -10.17 8.63 59.09
CA THR A 728 -10.66 8.76 57.72
C THR A 728 -12.17 8.57 57.78
N PRO A 729 -12.99 9.57 57.41
CA PRO A 729 -14.43 9.40 57.41
C PRO A 729 -14.82 8.24 56.48
N PRO A 730 -15.86 7.45 56.82
CA PRO A 730 -16.41 6.49 55.88
C PRO A 730 -16.84 7.22 54.59
N PRO A 731 -16.65 6.63 53.41
CA PRO A 731 -17.08 7.26 52.17
C PRO A 731 -18.57 7.60 52.28
N PRO A 732 -19.00 8.82 51.90
CA PRO A 732 -20.42 9.17 51.95
C PRO A 732 -21.22 8.15 51.14
N PRO A 733 -22.46 7.79 51.52
CA PRO A 733 -23.32 6.98 50.67
C PRO A 733 -23.42 7.70 49.33
N GLN A 734 -22.94 7.04 48.28
CA GLN A 734 -22.92 7.62 46.95
C GLN A 734 -24.37 7.94 46.56
N PRO A 735 -24.77 9.20 46.32
CA PRO A 735 -25.79 9.41 45.32
C PRO A 735 -25.24 8.75 44.05
N ARG A 736 -26.08 8.02 43.31
CA ARG A 736 -25.71 7.54 41.97
C ARG A 736 -25.30 8.76 41.14
N ARG A 737 -24.01 9.05 41.17
CA ARG A 737 -23.33 9.92 40.23
C ARG A 737 -23.07 9.06 39.00
N PRO A 738 -23.40 9.53 37.80
CA PRO A 738 -22.69 9.08 36.61
C PRO A 738 -21.19 9.20 36.91
N GLU A 739 -20.42 8.19 36.54
CA GLU A 739 -18.99 8.05 36.83
C GLU A 739 -18.25 9.39 36.73
N ALA A 740 -17.63 9.79 37.84
CA ALA A 740 -16.64 10.86 37.81
C ALA A 740 -15.42 10.32 37.07
N ALA A 741 -15.24 10.78 35.83
CA ALA A 741 -14.01 10.60 35.08
C ALA A 741 -12.82 11.09 35.92
N GLU A 742 -11.80 10.24 36.01
CA GLU A 742 -10.50 10.56 36.58
C GLU A 742 -9.90 11.77 35.85
N LYS A 743 -9.40 12.77 36.61
CA LYS A 743 -8.42 13.72 36.07
C LYS A 743 -7.05 13.10 36.25
N PRO A 744 -6.47 12.57 35.16
CA PRO A 744 -5.49 13.36 34.44
C PRO A 744 -5.55 13.15 32.91
N ALA A 745 -6.32 13.96 32.17
CA ALA A 745 -6.21 14.09 30.69
C ALA A 745 -6.97 15.29 30.08
N GLU A 746 -7.52 16.22 30.88
CA GLU A 746 -8.60 17.10 30.43
C GLU A 746 -8.16 18.19 29.42
N GLN A 747 -6.88 18.52 29.34
CA GLN A 747 -6.34 19.39 28.28
C GLN A 747 -6.02 18.65 26.98
N ALA A 748 -5.72 17.34 27.04
CA ALA A 748 -5.49 16.51 25.86
C ALA A 748 -6.81 16.08 25.20
N GLY A 749 -7.83 15.73 26.01
CA GLY A 749 -9.17 15.36 25.51
C GLY A 749 -9.95 16.53 24.88
N LYS A 750 -9.75 17.76 25.36
CA LYS A 750 -10.35 18.96 24.75
C LYS A 750 -9.69 19.34 23.42
N ARG A 751 -8.39 19.09 23.25
CA ARG A 751 -7.68 19.25 21.96
C ARG A 751 -8.08 18.18 20.94
N ALA A 752 -8.36 16.95 21.39
CA ALA A 752 -8.70 15.80 20.54
C ALA A 752 -10.01 15.96 19.76
N ASN A 753 -11.07 16.55 20.35
CA ASN A 753 -12.36 16.71 19.67
C ASN A 753 -12.37 17.81 18.58
N LEU A 754 -11.46 18.78 18.64
CA LEU A 754 -11.40 19.92 17.71
C LEU A 754 -10.63 19.63 16.42
N ARG A 755 -9.81 18.59 16.43
CA ARG A 755 -9.04 18.15 15.26
C ARG A 755 -9.56 16.85 14.65
N LEU A 756 -10.49 16.16 15.30
CA LEU A 756 -10.90 14.80 14.96
C LEU A 756 -11.25 14.59 13.48
N GLN A 757 -12.03 15.49 12.85
CA GLN A 757 -12.34 15.38 11.41
C GLN A 757 -11.15 15.72 10.50
N LEU A 758 -10.31 16.68 10.89
CA LEU A 758 -9.06 16.99 10.16
C LEU A 758 -8.07 15.85 10.29
N ASP A 759 -7.93 15.29 11.48
CA ASP A 759 -7.08 14.14 11.78
C ASP A 759 -7.57 12.91 11.01
N GLU A 760 -8.87 12.66 10.94
CA GLU A 760 -9.44 11.57 10.13
C GLU A 760 -9.17 11.75 8.63
N TRP A 761 -9.31 12.98 8.11
CA TRP A 761 -8.95 13.25 6.72
C TRP A 761 -7.44 13.08 6.49
N ASN A 762 -6.61 13.67 7.36
CA ASN A 762 -5.15 13.60 7.27
C ASN A 762 -4.65 12.16 7.39
N VAL A 763 -5.15 11.38 8.35
CA VAL A 763 -4.76 9.97 8.54
C VAL A 763 -5.18 9.14 7.34
N ARG A 764 -6.36 9.37 6.76
CA ARG A 764 -6.76 8.69 5.52
C ARG A 764 -5.85 9.05 4.36
N ASN A 765 -5.56 10.34 4.18
CA ASN A 765 -4.70 10.80 3.10
C ASN A 765 -3.26 10.27 3.24
N GLN A 766 -2.71 10.36 4.45
CA GLN A 766 -1.44 9.78 4.83
C GLN A 766 -1.43 8.27 4.56
N GLY A 767 -2.49 7.56 4.94
CA GLY A 767 -2.63 6.13 4.72
C GLY A 767 -2.59 5.75 3.24
N VAL A 768 -3.42 6.38 2.40
CA VAL A 768 -3.48 6.09 0.96
C VAL A 768 -2.13 6.35 0.28
N ASN A 769 -1.48 7.47 0.59
CA ASN A 769 -0.21 7.83 -0.02
C ASN A 769 0.96 7.02 0.55
N ALA A 770 0.97 6.73 1.84
CA ALA A 770 1.95 5.83 2.44
C ALA A 770 1.80 4.40 1.90
N ASP A 771 0.57 3.91 1.69
CA ASP A 771 0.32 2.61 1.09
C ASP A 771 0.77 2.56 -0.36
N PHE A 772 0.56 3.63 -1.14
CA PHE A 772 1.15 3.74 -2.48
C PHE A 772 2.68 3.65 -2.41
N MET A 773 3.31 4.43 -1.53
CA MET A 773 4.77 4.42 -1.35
C MET A 773 5.27 3.02 -0.97
N LEU A 774 4.62 2.37 -0.01
CA LEU A 774 5.04 1.06 0.50
C LEU A 774 4.82 -0.05 -0.52
N ASN A 775 3.67 -0.06 -1.19
CA ASN A 775 3.24 -1.19 -2.02
C ASN A 775 3.66 -1.07 -3.49
N GLN A 776 3.70 0.15 -4.04
CA GLN A 776 3.95 0.40 -5.46
C GLN A 776 5.37 0.87 -5.75
N ILE A 777 6.02 1.55 -4.79
CA ILE A 777 7.38 2.08 -4.97
C ILE A 777 8.42 1.22 -4.23
N MET A 778 8.22 0.97 -2.93
CA MET A 778 9.21 0.28 -2.09
C MET A 778 9.11 -1.24 -2.11
N SER A 779 8.00 -1.83 -2.54
CA SER A 779 7.84 -3.29 -2.65
C SER A 779 7.62 -3.76 -4.08
N ASN A 780 8.05 -2.97 -5.07
CA ASN A 780 7.83 -3.31 -6.46
C ASN A 780 8.71 -4.51 -6.84
N THR A 781 8.14 -5.71 -6.85
CA THR A 781 8.83 -6.94 -7.25
C THR A 781 8.94 -7.02 -8.77
N VAL A 782 9.55 -6.01 -9.41
CA VAL A 782 10.07 -6.20 -10.76
C VAL A 782 11.36 -6.99 -10.59
N GLU A 783 11.31 -8.29 -10.87
CA GLU A 783 12.48 -9.16 -10.82
C GLU A 783 13.63 -8.52 -11.61
N GLY A 784 14.85 -8.57 -11.08
CA GLY A 784 15.97 -7.73 -11.49
C GLY A 784 16.43 -7.83 -12.96
N GLN A 785 15.80 -8.70 -13.76
CA GLN A 785 16.00 -8.87 -15.20
C GLN A 785 14.82 -8.43 -16.07
N ASP A 786 13.67 -8.01 -15.53
CA ASP A 786 12.40 -7.79 -16.26
C ASP A 786 12.10 -6.34 -16.68
N VAL A 787 13.04 -5.42 -16.50
CA VAL A 787 12.70 -4.02 -16.19
C VAL A 787 12.76 -3.05 -17.36
N TYR A 788 12.56 -3.51 -18.59
CA TYR A 788 12.41 -2.57 -19.69
C TYR A 788 11.27 -2.92 -20.62
N ARG A 789 10.08 -3.04 -20.01
CA ARG A 789 8.83 -3.02 -20.75
C ARG A 789 8.43 -1.56 -20.95
N VAL A 790 8.88 -0.97 -22.05
CA VAL A 790 8.33 0.31 -22.52
C VAL A 790 6.90 0.03 -22.98
N LYS A 791 5.90 0.21 -22.11
CA LYS A 791 4.51 0.27 -22.58
C LYS A 791 4.31 1.63 -23.24
N PHE A 792 4.19 1.61 -24.57
CA PHE A 792 3.82 2.77 -25.38
C PHE A 792 2.39 3.24 -25.06
#